data_AF-A0A7W6ZZP2-F1
#
_entry.id   AF-A0A7W6ZZP2-F1
#
_cell.length_a   1.000
_cell.length_b   1.000
_cell.length_c   1.000
_cell.angle_alpha   90.00
_cell.angle_beta   90.00
_cell.angle_gamma   90.00
#
_symmetry.space_group_name_H-M   'P 1'
#
loop_
_entity.id
_entity.type
_entity.pdbx_description
1 polymer ?
#
loop_
_entity_poly.entity_id
_entity_poly.type
_entity_poly.pdbx_seq_one_letter_code
_entity_poly.pdbx_strand_id
1 'polypeptide(L)'
;MKIQDNRHSLAPYSRDVAAGIFISALSLLLGIWSLGALHFDLSIPLVYNTGDATWQLSLTKMLRDTGWILTNPYLGAPDVAHWHQNSAAQTSALHSILMLGLSYFINDAVKIQQIYYILNFPLIALTSFLSCRILKISTFPAMAVGIIFAFTTFRFNYIIYSFLPNYAALPLAIVPVVWVGLGEFSLDHVGEHPASKAEEKPASKFPLGKFLGSLACIILITISDGYYAFFTLLLLGFATFLRLCSGDIFKPRALLAPLLLIVTLIGVSFALGLPLQNYKQSHLHEFYPNGVLDPALVKHPFEAEVYSSSLKLMIAPIPNHHILPLAELGDKIVQTSEAARSFKLGAHSVPLGTLGSLLLLGTLCYLMIPAFRLKTDASSWKQVVGADRLANLLASLVLFSFLCSITGGIGSLIALIFPTIRAYDRLPIIILFLLLLLAARLASMSLKRSGPITRQIGVVLIVLVAIAALYDQIPRTSLSDGEGGRNLYIAERNFVQKIEASVPQGSMIYQYPYSDYLIMSKYYGWGSFAPVRLYLHSKNIHWSSGPAKNSYVENWNLRLAKLPFDQMLNEVAAVGFAGMVIDRTVVPDSEYVHLVRALSSHGAQIVDDQSSHLAFAKFNNSGFRLEFDSTYTEAVRLVITDPAHVDVSALPSLVDRKEFKKLLAELPANSQPLFIEKSVHPEVFLNGTAHLRSSGEISISPLTDMKGTLRCALSPEASSSGQRDVLLDLTNASNFDWNIGAGSYPIGIGLHLYATDGTPLRGDDGTRISTAGNSGGFVPNSAEASLIKPGSTAQFRVPLSKLNLNSLETAQHGIRANFQVVQDGNAWFANLGCSILINN
;
A
#
# COMPACT_ATOMS: atom_id res chain seq x y z
N MET A 1 -70.90 -15.69 11.32
CA MET A 1 -70.05 -15.60 12.54
C MET A 1 -69.34 -16.93 12.75
N LYS A 2 -68.08 -17.03 12.28
CA LYS A 2 -67.05 -17.98 12.74
C LYS A 2 -65.74 -17.47 12.14
N ILE A 3 -65.10 -16.57 12.88
CA ILE A 3 -63.75 -16.06 12.60
C ILE A 3 -62.82 -17.22 12.90
N GLN A 4 -62.21 -17.79 11.87
CA GLN A 4 -61.23 -18.85 12.00
C GLN A 4 -59.90 -18.18 12.34
N ASP A 5 -59.44 -18.42 13.57
CA ASP A 5 -58.28 -17.84 14.22
C ASP A 5 -57.00 -18.12 13.40
N ASN A 6 -56.49 -17.10 12.73
CA ASN A 6 -55.33 -17.15 11.86
C ASN A 6 -54.04 -17.07 12.69
N ARG A 7 -53.82 -18.03 13.60
CA ARG A 7 -52.54 -18.20 14.30
C ARG A 7 -51.58 -18.97 13.40
N HIS A 8 -51.08 -18.31 12.34
CA HIS A 8 -49.84 -18.75 11.70
C HIS A 8 -48.72 -18.72 12.75
N SER A 9 -48.16 -19.89 13.06
CA SER A 9 -47.19 -20.08 14.12
C SER A 9 -45.95 -19.19 13.95
N LEU A 10 -45.77 -18.19 14.80
CA LEU A 10 -44.54 -17.38 14.93
C LEU A 10 -43.32 -18.19 15.45
N ALA A 11 -43.54 -19.45 15.83
CA ALA A 11 -42.54 -20.33 16.45
C ALA A 11 -41.26 -20.57 15.62
N PRO A 12 -41.27 -20.77 14.29
CA PRO A 12 -40.04 -21.00 13.52
C PRO A 12 -39.18 -19.74 13.43
N TYR A 13 -39.81 -18.58 13.29
CA TYR A 13 -39.13 -17.29 13.21
C TYR A 13 -38.48 -16.93 14.55
N SER A 14 -39.21 -17.16 15.66
CA SER A 14 -38.66 -16.95 17.02
C SER A 14 -37.41 -17.79 17.31
N ARG A 15 -37.32 -19.02 16.79
CA ARG A 15 -36.15 -19.91 16.97
C ARG A 15 -34.93 -19.43 16.20
N ASP A 16 -35.10 -18.97 14.97
CA ASP A 16 -33.99 -18.45 14.17
C ASP A 16 -33.48 -17.11 14.71
N VAL A 17 -34.38 -16.25 15.23
CA VAL A 17 -34.00 -15.02 15.93
C VAL A 17 -33.21 -15.35 17.20
N ALA A 18 -33.69 -16.28 18.03
CA ALA A 18 -32.97 -16.72 19.23
C ALA A 18 -31.60 -17.32 18.90
N ALA A 19 -31.51 -18.13 17.84
CA ALA A 19 -30.23 -18.67 17.36
C ALA A 19 -29.28 -17.56 16.89
N GLY A 20 -29.77 -16.57 16.15
CA GLY A 20 -29.00 -15.40 15.71
C GLY A 20 -28.47 -14.54 16.87
N ILE A 21 -29.28 -14.33 17.90
CA ILE A 21 -28.86 -13.64 19.14
C ILE A 21 -27.80 -14.48 19.87
N PHE A 22 -28.03 -15.78 20.03
CA PHE A 22 -27.09 -16.67 20.71
C PHE A 22 -25.72 -16.70 20.04
N ILE A 23 -25.65 -16.90 18.72
CA ILE A 23 -24.35 -16.94 18.02
C ILE A 23 -23.65 -15.58 18.05
N SER A 24 -24.39 -14.46 18.00
CA SER A 24 -23.81 -13.13 18.13
C SER A 24 -23.19 -12.94 19.53
N ALA A 25 -23.94 -13.28 20.57
CA ALA A 25 -23.44 -13.20 21.95
C ALA A 25 -22.23 -14.12 22.18
N LEU A 26 -22.31 -15.37 21.72
CA LEU A 26 -21.23 -16.34 21.85
C LEU A 26 -19.98 -15.90 21.07
N SER A 27 -20.12 -15.45 19.83
CA SER A 27 -18.98 -14.97 19.04
C SER A 27 -18.36 -13.70 19.60
N LEU A 28 -19.15 -12.81 20.22
CA LEU A 28 -18.60 -11.65 20.92
C LEU A 28 -17.78 -12.08 22.14
N LEU A 29 -18.33 -12.97 22.99
CA LEU A 29 -17.63 -13.47 24.19
C LEU A 29 -16.35 -14.24 23.83
N LEU A 30 -16.43 -15.14 22.84
CA LEU A 30 -15.27 -15.88 22.34
C LEU A 30 -14.24 -14.94 21.68
N GLY A 31 -14.67 -13.89 20.99
CA GLY A 31 -13.77 -12.89 20.40
C GLY A 31 -12.99 -12.13 21.47
N ILE A 32 -13.71 -11.59 22.47
CA ILE A 32 -13.12 -10.93 23.64
C ILE A 32 -12.14 -11.85 24.36
N TRP A 33 -12.53 -13.11 24.57
CA TRP A 33 -11.68 -14.12 25.19
C TRP A 33 -10.42 -14.38 24.35
N SER A 34 -10.58 -14.69 23.05
CA SER A 34 -9.49 -15.07 22.15
C SER A 34 -8.42 -13.99 21.98
N LEU A 35 -8.80 -12.72 22.09
CA LEU A 35 -7.86 -11.59 22.00
C LEU A 35 -7.27 -11.19 23.36
N GLY A 36 -7.68 -11.84 24.45
CA GLY A 36 -7.32 -11.41 25.80
C GLY A 36 -7.82 -10.00 26.16
N ALA A 37 -8.83 -9.48 25.47
CA ALA A 37 -9.19 -8.05 25.49
C ALA A 37 -9.60 -7.52 26.89
N LEU A 38 -9.98 -8.40 27.83
CA LEU A 38 -10.27 -8.03 29.23
C LEU A 38 -9.00 -7.73 30.05
N HIS A 39 -7.84 -8.19 29.59
CA HIS A 39 -6.56 -8.02 30.27
C HIS A 39 -5.74 -6.83 29.73
N PHE A 40 -6.24 -6.15 28.70
CA PHE A 40 -5.52 -5.07 28.01
C PHE A 40 -6.31 -3.75 28.00
N ASP A 41 -5.57 -2.64 28.08
CA ASP A 41 -6.14 -1.31 27.81
C ASP A 41 -6.29 -1.12 26.29
N LEU A 42 -7.55 -1.05 25.81
CA LEU A 42 -7.88 -0.85 24.40
C LEU A 42 -7.45 0.52 23.83
N SER A 43 -6.99 1.47 24.68
CA SER A 43 -6.30 2.70 24.23
C SER A 43 -4.87 2.45 23.75
N ILE A 44 -4.41 1.20 23.79
CA ILE A 44 -3.12 0.77 23.25
C ILE A 44 -3.42 -0.27 22.17
N PRO A 45 -2.82 -0.14 20.98
CA PRO A 45 -3.13 -1.03 19.86
C PRO A 45 -2.67 -2.47 20.15
N LEU A 46 -3.44 -3.46 19.68
CA LEU A 46 -3.09 -4.88 19.81
C LEU A 46 -1.84 -5.22 19.01
N VAL A 47 -1.59 -4.50 17.92
CA VAL A 47 -0.36 -4.59 17.14
C VAL A 47 0.15 -3.20 16.83
N TYR A 48 1.42 -2.94 17.17
CA TYR A 48 2.10 -1.69 16.85
C TYR A 48 3.45 -1.97 16.20
N ASN A 49 3.61 -1.52 14.96
CA ASN A 49 4.84 -1.62 14.19
C ASN A 49 4.97 -0.43 13.23
N THR A 50 6.10 -0.33 12.54
CA THR A 50 6.42 0.77 11.62
C THR A 50 5.83 0.63 10.22
N GLY A 51 4.95 -0.37 9.98
CA GLY A 51 4.35 -0.68 8.68
C GLY A 51 2.84 -0.42 8.61
N ASP A 52 2.12 -1.32 7.94
CA ASP A 52 0.68 -1.17 7.63
C ASP A 52 -0.21 -0.94 8.86
N ALA A 53 0.14 -1.49 10.02
CA ALA A 53 -0.63 -1.29 11.26
C ALA A 53 -0.70 0.20 11.65
N THR A 54 0.44 0.90 11.58
CA THR A 54 0.50 2.35 11.82
C THR A 54 -0.28 3.14 10.78
N TRP A 55 -0.21 2.74 9.50
CA TRP A 55 -0.95 3.41 8.45
C TRP A 55 -2.46 3.35 8.69
N GLN A 56 -2.97 2.17 9.05
CA GLN A 56 -4.39 1.97 9.32
C GLN A 56 -4.86 2.74 10.57
N LEU A 57 -4.05 2.78 11.62
CA LEU A 57 -4.33 3.61 12.80
C LEU A 57 -4.36 5.11 12.44
N SER A 58 -3.47 5.55 11.54
CA SER A 58 -3.40 6.93 11.09
C SER A 58 -4.63 7.34 10.30
N LEU A 59 -5.15 6.43 9.45
CA LEU A 59 -6.43 6.63 8.76
C LEU A 59 -7.59 6.76 9.74
N THR A 60 -7.66 5.91 10.76
CA THR A 60 -8.70 5.99 11.80
C THR A 60 -8.61 7.29 12.60
N LYS A 61 -7.38 7.72 12.95
CA LYS A 61 -7.16 8.99 13.64
C LYS A 61 -7.57 10.18 12.78
N MET A 62 -7.17 10.20 11.52
CA MET A 62 -7.51 11.26 10.58
C MET A 62 -9.02 11.35 10.35
N LEU A 63 -9.70 10.21 10.22
CA LEU A 63 -11.15 10.13 10.15
C LEU A 63 -11.81 10.71 11.42
N ARG A 64 -11.28 10.41 12.61
CA ARG A 64 -11.77 10.97 13.87
C ARG A 64 -11.50 12.48 13.98
N ASP A 65 -10.35 12.95 13.52
CA ASP A 65 -9.94 14.34 13.67
C ASP A 65 -10.61 15.27 12.65
N THR A 66 -10.89 14.79 11.44
CA THR A 66 -11.36 15.62 10.31
C THR A 66 -12.72 15.19 9.73
N GLY A 67 -13.20 13.98 10.04
CA GLY A 67 -14.38 13.39 9.39
C GLY A 67 -14.14 12.92 7.96
N TRP A 68 -12.90 12.98 7.46
CA TRP A 68 -12.53 12.63 6.09
C TRP A 68 -11.35 11.64 6.04
N ILE A 69 -11.06 11.07 4.85
CA ILE A 69 -9.99 10.06 4.65
C ILE A 69 -8.93 10.39 3.59
N LEU A 70 -9.14 11.42 2.76
CA LEU A 70 -8.29 11.69 1.58
C LEU A 70 -7.27 12.82 1.77
N THR A 71 -7.37 13.64 2.82
CA THR A 71 -6.52 14.83 3.04
C THR A 71 -6.23 15.07 4.51
N ASN A 72 -4.98 15.02 4.94
CA ASN A 72 -4.60 15.17 6.35
C ASN A 72 -3.89 16.52 6.60
N PRO A 73 -4.53 17.50 7.27
CA PRO A 73 -3.96 18.82 7.52
C PRO A 73 -2.86 18.86 8.59
N TYR A 74 -2.63 17.76 9.30
CA TYR A 74 -1.60 17.65 10.35
C TYR A 74 -0.32 16.96 9.85
N LEU A 75 -0.26 16.58 8.58
CA LEU A 75 0.85 15.89 7.94
C LEU A 75 1.22 16.60 6.64
N GLY A 76 2.40 16.29 6.09
CA GLY A 76 2.89 16.89 4.84
C GLY A 76 3.40 18.33 4.97
N ALA A 77 3.74 18.79 6.18
CA ALA A 77 4.26 20.14 6.38
C ALA A 77 5.47 20.43 5.47
N PRO A 78 5.61 21.65 4.92
CA PRO A 78 4.80 22.86 5.16
C PRO A 78 3.43 22.95 4.47
N ASP A 79 3.05 21.95 3.67
CA ASP A 79 1.74 21.89 3.01
C ASP A 79 0.84 20.83 3.67
N VAL A 80 -0.20 20.36 2.98
CA VAL A 80 -1.12 19.33 3.44
C VAL A 80 -0.85 17.99 2.77
N ALA A 81 -0.98 16.89 3.52
CA ALA A 81 -0.87 15.55 2.98
C ALA A 81 -2.13 15.15 2.18
N HIS A 82 -1.96 14.82 0.90
CA HIS A 82 -3.00 14.26 0.04
C HIS A 82 -2.86 12.75 -0.13
N TRP A 83 -3.87 11.97 0.23
CA TRP A 83 -3.82 10.51 0.30
C TRP A 83 -4.69 9.78 -0.73
N HIS A 84 -5.15 10.48 -1.78
CA HIS A 84 -6.02 9.92 -2.81
C HIS A 84 -5.49 8.59 -3.39
N GLN A 85 -4.20 8.53 -3.75
CA GLN A 85 -3.59 7.33 -4.32
C GLN A 85 -3.35 6.22 -3.28
N ASN A 86 -3.14 6.58 -2.01
CA ASN A 86 -2.71 5.65 -0.94
C ASN A 86 -3.87 5.23 -0.02
N SER A 87 -5.10 5.63 -0.32
CA SER A 87 -6.28 5.35 0.50
C SER A 87 -7.00 4.05 0.08
N ALA A 88 -6.51 2.91 0.56
CA ALA A 88 -7.31 1.67 0.53
C ALA A 88 -8.69 1.84 1.20
N ALA A 89 -8.82 2.83 2.09
CA ALA A 89 -10.08 3.26 2.71
C ALA A 89 -11.12 3.77 1.69
N GLN A 90 -10.71 4.28 0.52
CA GLN A 90 -11.64 4.74 -0.51
C GLN A 90 -12.40 3.57 -1.17
N THR A 91 -11.70 2.46 -1.41
CA THR A 91 -12.33 1.20 -1.87
C THR A 91 -12.88 0.35 -0.73
N SER A 92 -12.81 0.86 0.51
CA SER A 92 -13.29 0.21 1.74
C SER A 92 -14.20 1.13 2.57
N ALA A 93 -14.96 1.99 1.89
CA ALA A 93 -15.69 3.12 2.47
C ALA A 93 -16.65 2.73 3.61
N LEU A 94 -17.25 1.54 3.57
CA LEU A 94 -18.14 1.05 4.62
C LEU A 94 -17.46 1.01 5.99
N HIS A 95 -16.20 0.56 6.04
CA HIS A 95 -15.45 0.48 7.29
C HIS A 95 -15.22 1.87 7.87
N SER A 96 -14.84 2.84 7.03
CA SER A 96 -14.70 4.24 7.42
C SER A 96 -16.02 4.83 7.92
N ILE A 97 -17.14 4.59 7.24
CA ILE A 97 -18.47 5.07 7.69
C ILE A 97 -18.82 4.50 9.08
N LEU A 98 -18.60 3.21 9.30
CA LEU A 98 -18.89 2.56 10.58
C LEU A 98 -17.99 3.09 11.71
N MET A 99 -16.69 3.27 11.45
CA MET A 99 -15.76 3.83 12.45
C MET A 99 -16.02 5.30 12.72
N LEU A 100 -16.45 6.09 11.73
CA LEU A 100 -16.91 7.47 11.92
C LEU A 100 -18.18 7.51 12.78
N GLY A 101 -19.09 6.54 12.62
CA GLY A 101 -20.21 6.37 13.52
C GLY A 101 -19.79 6.09 14.96
N LEU A 102 -18.75 5.26 15.16
CA LEU A 102 -18.19 4.96 16.47
C LEU A 102 -17.44 6.15 17.11
N SER A 103 -16.86 7.05 16.31
CA SER A 103 -16.10 8.19 16.82
C SER A 103 -16.94 9.21 17.57
N TYR A 104 -18.27 9.24 17.35
CA TYR A 104 -19.19 10.04 18.16
C TYR A 104 -19.27 9.59 19.63
N PHE A 105 -18.97 8.32 19.91
CA PHE A 105 -19.07 7.74 21.25
C PHE A 105 -17.70 7.51 21.90
N ILE A 106 -16.63 7.42 21.10
CA ILE A 106 -15.30 7.03 21.55
C ILE A 106 -14.29 8.11 21.14
N ASN A 107 -13.69 8.78 22.13
CA ASN A 107 -12.74 9.86 21.90
C ASN A 107 -11.26 9.38 21.82
N ASP A 108 -11.02 8.27 21.12
CA ASP A 108 -9.69 7.67 20.96
C ASP A 108 -9.67 6.79 19.70
N ALA A 109 -8.80 7.12 18.75
CA ALA A 109 -8.72 6.44 17.46
C ALA A 109 -8.31 4.96 17.57
N VAL A 110 -7.42 4.64 18.51
CA VAL A 110 -6.99 3.26 18.77
C VAL A 110 -8.16 2.46 19.32
N LYS A 111 -8.88 2.99 20.32
CA LYS A 111 -10.06 2.33 20.88
C LYS A 111 -11.14 2.08 19.82
N ILE A 112 -11.40 3.05 18.93
CA ILE A 112 -12.36 2.89 17.83
C ILE A 112 -12.01 1.66 17.00
N GLN A 113 -10.77 1.56 16.53
CA GLN A 113 -10.33 0.46 15.67
C GLN A 113 -10.40 -0.90 16.38
N GLN A 114 -9.99 -0.96 17.64
CA GLN A 114 -9.99 -2.18 18.45
C GLN A 114 -11.41 -2.68 18.72
N ILE A 115 -12.31 -1.78 19.13
CA ILE A 115 -13.73 -2.09 19.35
C ILE A 115 -14.38 -2.49 18.03
N TYR A 116 -14.09 -1.79 16.93
CA TYR A 116 -14.59 -2.13 15.61
C TYR A 116 -14.18 -3.56 15.19
N TYR A 117 -12.93 -3.94 15.41
CA TYR A 117 -12.44 -5.29 15.14
C TYR A 117 -13.17 -6.35 15.98
N ILE A 118 -13.39 -6.09 17.28
CA ILE A 118 -14.15 -6.98 18.19
C ILE A 118 -15.61 -7.13 17.73
N LEU A 119 -16.28 -6.03 17.35
CA LEU A 119 -17.66 -6.05 16.86
C LEU A 119 -17.84 -6.83 15.55
N ASN A 120 -16.77 -7.05 14.79
CA ASN A 120 -16.84 -7.85 13.57
C ASN A 120 -16.95 -9.36 13.81
N PHE A 121 -16.56 -9.89 14.97
CA PHE A 121 -16.82 -11.32 15.32
C PHE A 121 -18.31 -11.67 15.27
N PRO A 122 -19.19 -10.99 16.02
CA PRO A 122 -20.62 -11.26 15.94
C PRO A 122 -21.20 -10.88 14.57
N LEU A 123 -20.71 -9.83 13.91
CA LEU A 123 -21.22 -9.41 12.60
C LEU A 123 -20.98 -10.48 11.53
N ILE A 124 -19.76 -11.03 11.44
CA ILE A 124 -19.41 -12.13 10.51
C ILE A 124 -20.20 -13.40 10.83
N ALA A 125 -20.36 -13.72 12.12
CA ALA A 125 -21.13 -14.90 12.53
C ALA A 125 -22.60 -14.78 12.13
N LEU A 126 -23.18 -13.60 12.37
CA LEU A 126 -24.56 -13.31 12.05
C LEU A 126 -24.81 -13.31 10.53
N THR A 127 -23.98 -12.64 9.73
CA THR A 127 -24.17 -12.60 8.28
C THR A 127 -23.98 -13.96 7.64
N SER A 128 -23.01 -14.75 8.11
CA SER A 128 -22.83 -16.16 7.73
C SER A 128 -24.05 -17.03 8.04
N PHE A 129 -24.59 -16.90 9.26
CA PHE A 129 -25.80 -17.60 9.64
C PHE A 129 -26.99 -17.19 8.78
N LEU A 130 -27.20 -15.89 8.60
CA LEU A 130 -28.29 -15.36 7.76
C LEU A 130 -28.18 -15.87 6.33
N SER A 131 -27.00 -15.86 5.72
CA SER A 131 -26.78 -16.44 4.39
C SER A 131 -27.14 -17.92 4.34
N CYS A 132 -26.74 -18.71 5.35
CA CYS A 132 -27.15 -20.12 5.45
C CYS A 132 -28.67 -20.27 5.52
N ARG A 133 -29.35 -19.44 6.33
CA ARG A 133 -30.82 -19.47 6.47
C ARG A 133 -31.52 -19.10 5.17
N ILE A 134 -31.05 -18.06 4.48
CA ILE A 134 -31.55 -17.62 3.18
C ILE A 134 -31.40 -18.74 2.13
N LEU A 135 -30.30 -19.49 2.18
CA LEU A 135 -30.04 -20.66 1.32
C LEU A 135 -30.70 -21.97 1.82
N LYS A 136 -31.65 -21.87 2.78
CA LYS A 136 -32.45 -22.99 3.31
C LYS A 136 -31.62 -24.10 3.96
N ILE A 137 -30.45 -23.77 4.50
CA ILE A 137 -29.62 -24.66 5.35
C ILE A 137 -30.24 -24.68 6.76
N SER A 138 -30.28 -25.84 7.42
CA SER A 138 -30.90 -26.01 8.75
C SER A 138 -30.15 -25.26 9.87
N THR A 139 -30.85 -24.94 10.97
CA THR A 139 -30.39 -23.96 11.97
C THR A 139 -29.07 -24.37 12.63
N PHE A 140 -28.91 -25.64 13.06
CA PHE A 140 -27.68 -26.08 13.73
C PHE A 140 -26.42 -26.06 12.83
N PRO A 141 -26.42 -26.65 11.62
CA PRO A 141 -25.32 -26.44 10.67
C PRO A 141 -25.06 -24.96 10.36
N ALA A 142 -26.10 -24.14 10.22
CA ALA A 142 -25.94 -22.70 9.96
C ALA A 142 -25.24 -21.98 11.13
N MET A 143 -25.54 -22.33 12.38
CA MET A 143 -24.86 -21.78 13.56
C MET A 143 -23.38 -22.17 13.57
N ALA A 144 -23.06 -23.43 13.24
CA ALA A 144 -21.67 -23.89 13.15
C ALA A 144 -20.89 -23.13 12.07
N VAL A 145 -21.47 -22.92 10.87
CA VAL A 145 -20.85 -22.09 9.83
C VAL A 145 -20.59 -20.67 10.33
N GLY A 146 -21.58 -20.05 10.99
CA GLY A 146 -21.44 -18.71 11.55
C GLY A 146 -20.28 -18.58 12.53
N ILE A 147 -20.20 -19.50 13.48
CA ILE A 147 -19.13 -19.49 14.49
C ILE A 147 -17.78 -19.78 13.83
N ILE A 148 -17.63 -20.86 13.06
CA ILE A 148 -16.33 -21.25 12.47
C ILE A 148 -15.80 -20.12 11.57
N PHE A 149 -16.66 -19.51 10.74
CA PHE A 149 -16.24 -18.48 9.80
C PHE A 149 -15.87 -17.15 10.46
N ALA A 150 -16.35 -16.88 11.68
CA ALA A 150 -16.00 -15.68 12.45
C ALA A 150 -14.61 -15.76 13.11
N PHE A 151 -14.05 -16.96 13.25
CA PHE A 151 -12.81 -17.26 13.98
C PHE A 151 -11.74 -17.88 13.08
N THR A 152 -11.74 -17.57 11.78
CA THR A 152 -10.71 -18.07 10.87
C THR A 152 -9.34 -17.49 11.21
N THR A 153 -8.26 -18.26 10.97
CA THR A 153 -6.89 -17.78 11.21
C THR A 153 -6.58 -16.49 10.46
N PHE A 154 -7.25 -16.28 9.31
CA PHE A 154 -7.11 -15.10 8.48
C PHE A 154 -7.35 -13.82 9.29
N ARG A 155 -8.33 -13.80 10.20
CA ARG A 155 -8.60 -12.61 11.01
C ARG A 155 -7.46 -12.26 11.95
N PHE A 156 -6.87 -13.27 12.58
CA PHE A 156 -5.80 -13.09 13.55
C PHE A 156 -4.48 -12.71 12.87
N ASN A 157 -4.13 -13.39 11.77
CA ASN A 157 -2.87 -13.13 11.05
C ASN A 157 -2.87 -11.79 10.32
N TYR A 158 -4.05 -11.29 9.91
CA TYR A 158 -4.18 -10.01 9.20
C TYR A 158 -4.68 -8.89 10.11
N ILE A 159 -4.54 -9.01 11.43
CA ILE A 159 -4.96 -7.97 12.39
C ILE A 159 -4.26 -6.62 12.16
N ILE A 160 -3.10 -6.61 11.50
CA ILE A 160 -2.40 -5.40 11.05
C ILE A 160 -3.24 -4.55 10.07
N TYR A 161 -4.23 -5.16 9.41
CA TYR A 161 -5.16 -4.47 8.52
C TYR A 161 -6.50 -4.24 9.22
N SER A 162 -6.97 -2.98 9.23
CA SER A 162 -8.26 -2.65 9.84
C SER A 162 -9.48 -3.04 9.00
N PHE A 163 -9.32 -3.23 7.69
CA PHE A 163 -10.45 -3.47 6.78
C PHE A 163 -10.52 -4.92 6.31
N LEU A 164 -9.40 -5.43 5.79
CA LEU A 164 -9.32 -6.74 5.15
C LEU A 164 -9.86 -7.91 6.01
N PRO A 165 -9.51 -8.08 7.30
CA PRO A 165 -10.04 -9.17 8.13
C PRO A 165 -11.50 -8.97 8.58
N ASN A 166 -12.17 -7.88 8.19
CA ASN A 166 -13.54 -7.54 8.57
C ASN A 166 -14.54 -7.84 7.43
N TYR A 167 -14.51 -9.07 6.92
CA TYR A 167 -15.24 -9.52 5.74
C TYR A 167 -16.74 -9.84 5.99
N ALA A 168 -17.42 -9.10 6.87
CA ALA A 168 -18.80 -9.43 7.26
C ALA A 168 -19.83 -9.31 6.12
N ALA A 169 -19.56 -8.50 5.10
CA ALA A 169 -20.41 -8.39 3.91
C ALA A 169 -20.28 -9.61 2.96
N LEU A 170 -19.16 -10.34 3.03
CA LEU A 170 -18.82 -11.41 2.09
C LEU A 170 -19.85 -12.56 2.10
N PRO A 171 -20.29 -13.11 3.25
CA PRO A 171 -21.33 -14.13 3.25
C PRO A 171 -22.61 -13.72 2.53
N LEU A 172 -23.03 -12.47 2.67
CA LEU A 172 -24.24 -11.95 2.04
C LEU A 172 -24.07 -11.82 0.52
N ALA A 173 -22.88 -11.46 0.05
CA ALA A 173 -22.55 -11.38 -1.37
C ALA A 173 -22.55 -12.73 -2.09
N ILE A 174 -22.33 -13.84 -1.38
CA ILE A 174 -22.39 -15.19 -1.96
C ILE A 174 -23.83 -15.64 -2.22
N VAL A 175 -24.82 -15.12 -1.48
CA VAL A 175 -26.25 -15.43 -1.71
C VAL A 175 -26.71 -15.07 -3.13
N PRO A 176 -26.51 -13.84 -3.66
CA PRO A 176 -26.90 -13.51 -5.03
C PRO A 176 -26.14 -14.31 -6.08
N VAL A 177 -24.85 -14.64 -5.85
CA VAL A 177 -24.08 -15.54 -6.73
C VAL A 177 -24.77 -16.91 -6.83
N VAL A 178 -25.16 -17.48 -5.69
CA VAL A 178 -25.86 -18.77 -5.63
C VAL A 178 -27.23 -18.69 -6.30
N TRP A 179 -28.01 -17.64 -6.04
CA TRP A 179 -29.32 -17.44 -6.68
C TRP A 179 -29.21 -17.28 -8.21
N VAL A 180 -28.20 -16.57 -8.70
CA VAL A 180 -27.90 -16.49 -10.14
C VAL A 180 -27.59 -17.87 -10.70
N GLY A 181 -26.66 -18.61 -10.09
CA GLY A 181 -26.27 -19.94 -10.58
C GLY A 181 -27.42 -20.96 -10.56
N LEU A 182 -28.33 -20.86 -9.57
CA LEU A 182 -29.54 -21.68 -9.50
C LEU A 182 -30.64 -21.25 -10.49
N GLY A 183 -30.52 -20.08 -11.11
CA GLY A 183 -31.54 -19.54 -12.01
C GLY A 183 -32.79 -19.03 -11.31
N GLU A 184 -32.69 -18.60 -10.06
CA GLU A 184 -33.81 -18.16 -9.23
C GLU A 184 -34.48 -16.87 -9.74
N PHE A 185 -33.81 -16.12 -10.63
CA PHE A 185 -34.32 -14.90 -11.28
C PHE A 185 -34.97 -15.15 -12.65
N SER A 186 -34.96 -16.38 -13.14
CA SER A 186 -35.58 -16.69 -14.44
C SER A 186 -37.10 -16.63 -14.33
N LEU A 187 -37.74 -15.84 -15.20
CA LEU A 187 -39.20 -15.71 -15.30
C LEU A 187 -39.89 -17.01 -15.75
N ASP A 188 -39.11 -17.94 -16.30
CA ASP A 188 -39.56 -19.27 -16.73
C ASP A 188 -39.45 -20.31 -15.61
N HIS A 189 -39.51 -19.90 -14.33
CA HIS A 189 -39.71 -20.85 -13.22
C HIS A 189 -41.13 -21.44 -13.29
N VAL A 190 -41.34 -22.26 -14.33
CA VAL A 190 -42.33 -23.31 -14.39
C VAL A 190 -41.89 -24.27 -13.30
N GLY A 191 -42.59 -24.26 -12.16
CA GLY A 191 -42.68 -25.50 -11.39
C GLY A 191 -43.06 -26.58 -12.41
N GLU A 192 -42.22 -27.60 -12.56
CA GLU A 192 -42.45 -28.74 -13.44
C GLU A 192 -43.76 -29.43 -13.01
N HIS A 193 -44.88 -28.88 -13.46
CA HIS A 193 -46.14 -29.57 -13.57
C HIS A 193 -46.05 -30.36 -14.88
N PRO A 194 -46.06 -31.70 -14.85
CA PRO A 194 -46.33 -32.46 -16.05
C PRO A 194 -47.70 -31.99 -16.56
N ALA A 195 -47.82 -31.86 -17.87
CA ALA A 195 -49.05 -31.45 -18.53
C ALA A 195 -50.23 -32.36 -18.11
N SER A 196 -50.97 -31.95 -17.08
CA SER A 196 -52.34 -32.39 -16.84
C SER A 196 -53.24 -31.19 -17.09
N LYS A 197 -53.86 -31.21 -18.28
CA LYS A 197 -55.05 -30.46 -18.71
C LYS A 197 -55.27 -29.06 -18.11
N ALA A 198 -55.04 -28.05 -18.95
CA ALA A 198 -55.84 -26.83 -19.07
C ALA A 198 -56.26 -26.11 -17.77
N GLU A 199 -55.32 -25.84 -16.87
CA GLU A 199 -55.46 -24.74 -15.91
C GLU A 199 -54.40 -23.68 -16.21
N GLU A 200 -54.84 -22.43 -16.25
CA GLU A 200 -54.06 -21.23 -16.60
C GLU A 200 -52.72 -21.21 -15.86
N LYS A 201 -51.61 -21.21 -16.62
CA LYS A 201 -50.27 -21.02 -16.06
C LYS A 201 -50.25 -19.66 -15.34
N PRO A 202 -50.11 -19.57 -14.01
CA PRO A 202 -49.88 -18.28 -13.39
C PRO A 202 -48.53 -17.79 -13.88
N ALA A 203 -48.50 -16.63 -14.55
CA ALA A 203 -47.26 -15.98 -14.95
C ALA A 203 -46.36 -15.85 -13.72
N SER A 204 -45.22 -16.53 -13.72
CA SER A 204 -44.31 -16.48 -12.58
C SER A 204 -43.83 -15.03 -12.43
N LYS A 205 -44.19 -14.39 -11.31
CA LYS A 205 -43.79 -13.01 -11.04
C LYS A 205 -42.30 -12.98 -10.75
N PHE A 206 -41.58 -12.03 -11.35
CA PHE A 206 -40.19 -11.76 -11.02
C PHE A 206 -40.02 -11.63 -9.49
N PRO A 207 -39.04 -12.32 -8.86
CA PRO A 207 -38.89 -12.29 -7.42
C PRO A 207 -38.21 -10.99 -6.98
N LEU A 208 -38.95 -9.88 -7.05
CA LEU A 208 -38.45 -8.53 -6.82
C LEU A 208 -37.76 -8.38 -5.46
N GLY A 209 -38.31 -8.98 -4.40
CA GLY A 209 -37.68 -8.97 -3.08
C GLY A 209 -36.30 -9.63 -3.03
N LYS A 210 -36.12 -10.76 -3.73
CA LYS A 210 -34.79 -11.39 -3.85
C LYS A 210 -33.85 -10.50 -4.66
N PHE A 211 -34.34 -9.89 -5.74
CA PHE A 211 -33.52 -9.05 -6.60
C PHE A 211 -33.06 -7.77 -5.89
N LEU A 212 -33.95 -7.08 -5.18
CA LEU A 212 -33.60 -5.91 -4.36
C LEU A 212 -32.66 -6.27 -3.23
N GLY A 213 -32.88 -7.43 -2.58
CA GLY A 213 -31.95 -7.97 -1.58
C GLY A 213 -30.56 -8.26 -2.17
N SER A 214 -30.50 -8.86 -3.36
CA SER A 214 -29.25 -9.06 -4.10
C SER A 214 -28.55 -7.75 -4.41
N LEU A 215 -29.28 -6.74 -4.89
CA LEU A 215 -28.73 -5.42 -5.19
C LEU A 215 -28.11 -4.80 -3.95
N ALA A 216 -28.81 -4.85 -2.81
CA ALA A 216 -28.28 -4.36 -1.54
C ALA A 216 -27.01 -5.12 -1.11
N CYS A 217 -26.99 -6.45 -1.23
CA CYS A 217 -25.80 -7.25 -0.89
C CYS A 217 -24.61 -6.94 -1.81
N ILE A 218 -24.85 -6.72 -3.11
CA ILE A 218 -23.82 -6.35 -4.08
C ILE A 218 -23.28 -4.94 -3.82
N ILE A 219 -24.15 -3.97 -3.55
CA ILE A 219 -23.71 -2.63 -3.16
C ILE A 219 -22.88 -2.72 -1.87
N LEU A 220 -23.36 -3.44 -0.86
CA LEU A 220 -22.71 -3.60 0.44
C LEU A 220 -21.29 -4.17 0.32
N ILE A 221 -21.09 -5.25 -0.44
CA ILE A 221 -19.75 -5.82 -0.63
C ILE A 221 -18.83 -4.89 -1.44
N THR A 222 -19.40 -4.15 -2.40
CA THR A 222 -18.64 -3.23 -3.25
C THR A 222 -18.10 -2.05 -2.45
N ILE A 223 -18.88 -1.51 -1.51
CA ILE A 223 -18.41 -0.44 -0.61
C ILE A 223 -17.59 -0.98 0.57
N SER A 224 -17.57 -2.29 0.81
CA SER A 224 -16.83 -2.91 1.91
C SER A 224 -15.36 -3.10 1.56
N ASP A 225 -15.03 -3.75 0.44
CA ASP A 225 -13.63 -3.98 0.08
C ASP A 225 -13.49 -4.26 -1.43
N GLY A 226 -12.52 -3.60 -2.05
CA GLY A 226 -12.27 -3.72 -3.49
C GLY A 226 -11.84 -5.12 -3.97
N TYR A 227 -11.12 -5.89 -3.15
CA TYR A 227 -10.76 -7.27 -3.49
C TYR A 227 -11.99 -8.18 -3.41
N TYR A 228 -12.79 -8.08 -2.35
CA TYR A 228 -13.99 -8.90 -2.23
C TYR A 228 -15.06 -8.54 -3.27
N ALA A 229 -15.16 -7.27 -3.65
CA ALA A 229 -15.99 -6.84 -4.79
C ALA A 229 -15.53 -7.51 -6.09
N PHE A 230 -14.23 -7.48 -6.39
CA PHE A 230 -13.67 -8.11 -7.57
C PHE A 230 -13.86 -9.64 -7.59
N PHE A 231 -13.62 -10.33 -6.47
CA PHE A 231 -13.85 -11.77 -6.42
C PHE A 231 -15.34 -12.12 -6.53
N THR A 232 -16.23 -11.31 -5.96
CA THR A 232 -17.68 -11.45 -6.15
C THR A 232 -18.06 -11.28 -7.63
N LEU A 233 -17.43 -10.33 -8.33
CA LEU A 233 -17.61 -10.15 -9.77
C LEU A 233 -17.17 -11.39 -10.56
N LEU A 234 -16.02 -11.99 -10.24
CA LEU A 234 -15.58 -13.24 -10.88
C LEU A 234 -16.59 -14.37 -10.66
N LEU A 235 -17.10 -14.52 -9.44
CA LEU A 235 -18.10 -15.53 -9.12
C LEU A 235 -19.45 -15.29 -9.79
N LEU A 236 -19.92 -14.04 -9.87
CA LEU A 236 -21.11 -13.66 -10.63
C LEU A 236 -20.94 -13.95 -12.11
N GLY A 237 -19.78 -13.61 -12.67
CA GLY A 237 -19.43 -13.92 -14.06
C GLY A 237 -19.46 -15.42 -14.33
N PHE A 238 -18.84 -16.22 -13.47
CA PHE A 238 -18.85 -17.68 -13.59
C PHE A 238 -20.26 -18.27 -13.39
N ALA A 239 -21.03 -17.82 -12.41
CA ALA A 239 -22.41 -18.26 -12.20
C ALA A 239 -23.29 -17.92 -13.41
N THR A 240 -23.10 -16.75 -14.02
CA THR A 240 -23.78 -16.33 -15.26
C THR A 240 -23.34 -17.20 -16.44
N PHE A 241 -22.04 -17.50 -16.57
CA PHE A 241 -21.51 -18.41 -17.58
C PHE A 241 -22.14 -19.81 -17.48
N LEU A 242 -22.28 -20.35 -16.27
CA LEU A 242 -22.98 -21.63 -16.07
C LEU A 242 -24.44 -21.57 -16.55
N ARG A 243 -25.14 -20.44 -16.34
CA ARG A 243 -26.49 -20.22 -16.87
C ARG A 243 -26.52 -20.19 -18.40
N LEU A 244 -25.57 -19.50 -19.02
CA LEU A 244 -25.42 -19.46 -20.48
C LEU A 244 -25.23 -20.86 -21.06
N CYS A 245 -24.30 -21.64 -20.49
CA CYS A 245 -24.05 -23.04 -20.89
C CYS A 245 -25.25 -23.96 -20.62
N SER A 246 -26.11 -23.61 -19.66
CA SER A 246 -27.34 -24.36 -19.34
C SER A 246 -28.52 -24.03 -20.28
N GLY A 247 -28.30 -23.22 -21.32
CA GLY A 247 -29.30 -22.90 -22.34
C GLY A 247 -30.02 -21.56 -22.16
N ASP A 248 -29.69 -20.77 -21.12
CA ASP A 248 -30.30 -19.45 -20.92
C ASP A 248 -29.84 -18.41 -21.95
N ILE A 249 -28.82 -18.70 -22.77
CA ILE A 249 -28.40 -17.84 -23.88
C ILE A 249 -29.54 -17.55 -24.86
N PHE A 250 -30.47 -18.50 -25.03
CA PHE A 250 -31.67 -18.34 -25.86
C PHE A 250 -32.83 -17.66 -25.12
N LYS A 251 -32.61 -17.22 -23.87
CA LYS A 251 -33.61 -16.63 -22.97
C LYS A 251 -33.08 -15.31 -22.39
N PRO A 252 -32.96 -14.24 -23.19
CA PRO A 252 -32.30 -13.00 -22.76
C PRO A 252 -32.91 -12.37 -21.50
N ARG A 253 -34.21 -12.56 -21.25
CA ARG A 253 -34.88 -12.08 -20.03
C ARG A 253 -34.35 -12.72 -18.74
N ALA A 254 -33.89 -13.98 -18.80
CA ALA A 254 -33.31 -14.67 -17.64
C ALA A 254 -31.93 -14.11 -17.26
N LEU A 255 -31.25 -13.44 -18.20
CA LEU A 255 -29.91 -12.87 -18.02
C LEU A 255 -29.94 -11.40 -17.57
N LEU A 256 -31.12 -10.75 -17.55
CA LEU A 256 -31.24 -9.35 -17.13
C LEU A 256 -30.83 -9.14 -15.67
N ALA A 257 -31.29 -10.01 -14.77
CA ALA A 257 -30.94 -9.91 -13.36
C ALA A 257 -29.42 -10.04 -13.11
N PRO A 258 -28.71 -11.10 -13.57
CA PRO A 258 -27.27 -11.18 -13.38
C PRO A 258 -26.51 -10.03 -14.06
N LEU A 259 -26.94 -9.60 -15.25
CA LEU A 259 -26.34 -8.45 -15.92
C LEU A 259 -26.47 -7.17 -15.09
N LEU A 260 -27.65 -6.88 -14.54
CA LEU A 260 -27.87 -5.70 -13.69
C LEU A 260 -27.05 -5.75 -12.41
N LEU A 261 -26.86 -6.93 -11.80
CA LEU A 261 -26.00 -7.08 -10.62
C LEU A 261 -24.54 -6.80 -10.96
N ILE A 262 -24.04 -7.33 -12.09
CA ILE A 262 -22.68 -7.06 -12.58
C ILE A 262 -22.48 -5.58 -12.89
N VAL A 263 -23.41 -4.96 -13.65
CA VAL A 263 -23.37 -3.54 -13.99
C VAL A 263 -23.43 -2.67 -12.74
N THR A 264 -24.22 -3.05 -11.73
CA THR A 264 -24.27 -2.32 -10.45
C THR A 264 -22.93 -2.40 -9.71
N LEU A 265 -22.36 -3.60 -9.58
CA LEU A 265 -21.06 -3.79 -8.93
C LEU A 265 -19.98 -2.94 -9.59
N ILE A 266 -19.89 -3.01 -10.93
CA ILE A 266 -18.95 -2.23 -11.73
C ILE A 266 -19.21 -0.72 -11.56
N GLY A 267 -20.47 -0.29 -11.68
CA GLY A 267 -20.86 1.12 -11.57
C GLY A 267 -20.54 1.73 -10.20
N VAL A 268 -20.82 1.02 -9.11
CA VAL A 268 -20.45 1.46 -7.76
C VAL A 268 -18.94 1.48 -7.58
N SER A 269 -18.22 0.49 -8.12
CA SER A 269 -16.75 0.45 -8.06
C SER A 269 -16.11 1.64 -8.78
N PHE A 270 -16.64 2.01 -9.96
CA PHE A 270 -16.21 3.22 -10.67
C PHE A 270 -16.57 4.49 -9.90
N ALA A 271 -17.77 4.57 -9.32
CA ALA A 271 -18.19 5.73 -8.54
C ALA A 271 -17.28 5.97 -7.33
N LEU A 272 -16.89 4.90 -6.61
CA LEU A 272 -15.91 4.99 -5.52
C LEU A 272 -14.54 5.47 -5.99
N GLY A 273 -14.15 5.16 -7.23
CA GLY A 273 -12.88 5.59 -7.83
C GLY A 273 -12.86 7.05 -8.33
N LEU A 274 -14.01 7.73 -8.44
CA LEU A 274 -14.10 9.08 -9.01
C LEU A 274 -13.21 10.12 -8.31
N PRO A 275 -13.15 10.21 -6.96
CA PRO A 275 -12.26 11.17 -6.29
C PRO A 275 -10.78 11.01 -6.70
N LEU A 276 -10.31 9.78 -6.88
CA LEU A 276 -8.93 9.52 -7.31
C LEU A 276 -8.74 9.92 -8.78
N GLN A 277 -9.71 9.63 -9.64
CA GLN A 277 -9.64 10.04 -11.05
C GLN A 277 -9.61 11.56 -11.20
N ASN A 278 -10.44 12.29 -10.46
CA ASN A 278 -10.44 13.76 -10.46
C ASN A 278 -9.13 14.32 -9.89
N TYR A 279 -8.58 13.69 -8.84
CA TYR A 279 -7.28 14.07 -8.30
C TYR A 279 -6.15 13.86 -9.32
N LYS A 280 -6.12 12.72 -10.00
CA LYS A 280 -5.15 12.43 -11.08
C LYS A 280 -5.19 13.47 -12.20
N GLN A 281 -6.38 13.94 -12.57
CA GLN A 281 -6.55 14.96 -13.62
C GLN A 281 -6.06 16.34 -13.18
N SER A 282 -6.25 16.70 -11.90
CA SER A 282 -5.81 18.00 -11.37
C SER A 282 -4.33 18.01 -10.97
N HIS A 283 -3.74 16.85 -10.65
CA HIS A 283 -2.37 16.70 -10.15
C HIS A 283 -1.54 15.81 -11.09
N LEU A 284 -1.63 16.05 -12.40
CA LEU A 284 -0.96 15.21 -13.42
C LEU A 284 0.54 15.05 -13.15
N HIS A 285 1.21 16.08 -12.63
CA HIS A 285 2.65 16.05 -12.34
C HIS A 285 3.04 14.99 -11.29
N GLU A 286 2.14 14.65 -10.36
CA GLU A 286 2.40 13.64 -9.32
C GLU A 286 2.41 12.21 -9.90
N PHE A 287 1.60 11.97 -10.93
CA PHE A 287 1.45 10.66 -11.56
C PHE A 287 2.34 10.49 -12.79
N TYR A 288 2.61 11.59 -13.49
CA TYR A 288 3.38 11.65 -14.72
C TYR A 288 4.58 12.58 -14.57
N PRO A 289 5.52 12.31 -13.64
CA PRO A 289 6.73 13.11 -13.53
C PRO A 289 7.46 13.13 -14.88
N ASN A 290 7.83 14.33 -15.34
CA ASN A 290 8.43 14.56 -16.67
C ASN A 290 7.57 14.08 -17.86
N GLY A 291 6.25 13.96 -17.68
CA GLY A 291 5.32 13.50 -18.73
C GLY A 291 5.25 11.98 -18.92
N VAL A 292 5.92 11.20 -18.07
CA VAL A 292 5.91 9.72 -18.12
C VAL A 292 5.32 9.17 -16.83
N LEU A 293 4.46 8.15 -16.95
CA LEU A 293 3.85 7.50 -15.79
C LEU A 293 4.93 6.97 -14.84
N ASP A 294 4.85 7.34 -13.56
CA ASP A 294 5.78 6.88 -12.55
C ASP A 294 5.79 5.34 -12.48
N PRO A 295 6.93 4.68 -12.70
CA PRO A 295 7.05 3.22 -12.64
C PRO A 295 6.58 2.63 -11.31
N ALA A 296 6.76 3.34 -10.19
CA ALA A 296 6.32 2.88 -8.87
C ALA A 296 4.79 2.84 -8.71
N LEU A 297 4.04 3.50 -9.61
CA LEU A 297 2.57 3.51 -9.64
C LEU A 297 2.00 2.47 -10.63
N VAL A 298 2.85 1.80 -11.41
CA VAL A 298 2.45 0.77 -12.37
C VAL A 298 2.29 -0.56 -11.66
N LYS A 299 1.15 -1.22 -11.90
CA LYS A 299 0.93 -2.61 -11.47
C LYS A 299 1.24 -3.56 -12.61
N HIS A 300 1.96 -4.63 -12.30
CA HIS A 300 2.39 -5.61 -13.29
C HIS A 300 1.61 -6.92 -13.18
N PRO A 301 1.34 -7.59 -14.32
CA PRO A 301 0.65 -8.89 -14.31
C PRO A 301 1.33 -9.96 -13.46
N PHE A 302 2.66 -9.97 -13.41
CA PHE A 302 3.42 -10.95 -12.62
C PHE A 302 3.14 -10.85 -11.12
N GLU A 303 2.67 -9.70 -10.63
CA GLU A 303 2.32 -9.55 -9.22
C GLU A 303 1.19 -10.50 -8.82
N ALA A 304 0.29 -10.86 -9.74
CA ALA A 304 -0.73 -11.86 -9.47
C ALA A 304 -0.16 -13.26 -9.21
N GLU A 305 0.99 -13.58 -9.81
CA GLU A 305 1.73 -14.81 -9.51
C GLU A 305 2.43 -14.72 -8.15
N VAL A 306 3.04 -13.56 -7.85
CA VAL A 306 3.69 -13.32 -6.55
C VAL A 306 2.68 -13.45 -5.41
N TYR A 307 1.52 -12.81 -5.53
CA TYR A 307 0.45 -12.85 -4.54
C TYR A 307 -0.63 -13.90 -4.87
N SER A 308 -0.21 -15.05 -5.40
CA SER A 308 -1.05 -16.24 -5.53
C SER A 308 -0.75 -17.26 -4.44
N SER A 309 -1.76 -18.06 -4.10
CA SER A 309 -1.58 -19.22 -3.24
C SER A 309 -1.13 -20.44 -4.06
N SER A 310 -0.88 -21.56 -3.41
CA SER A 310 -0.72 -22.86 -4.05
C SER A 310 -1.53 -23.89 -3.27
N LEU A 311 -1.81 -25.06 -3.85
CA LEU A 311 -2.47 -26.14 -3.11
C LEU A 311 -1.73 -26.43 -1.79
N LYS A 312 -0.40 -26.48 -1.87
CA LYS A 312 0.49 -26.70 -0.74
C LYS A 312 0.34 -25.62 0.36
N LEU A 313 0.24 -24.35 -0.01
CA LEU A 313 0.04 -23.26 0.95
C LEU A 313 -1.39 -23.24 1.53
N MET A 314 -2.41 -23.60 0.73
CA MET A 314 -3.79 -23.67 1.20
C MET A 314 -4.02 -24.77 2.23
N ILE A 315 -3.39 -25.93 2.05
CA ILE A 315 -3.56 -27.08 2.96
C ILE A 315 -2.55 -27.10 4.11
N ALA A 316 -1.66 -26.12 4.17
CA ALA A 316 -0.70 -26.01 5.26
C ALA A 316 -1.44 -25.87 6.59
N PRO A 317 -1.08 -26.63 7.63
CA PRO A 317 -1.50 -26.30 8.98
C PRO A 317 -1.04 -24.89 9.35
N ILE A 318 -1.72 -24.28 10.30
CA ILE A 318 -1.40 -22.93 10.73
C ILE A 318 -0.03 -22.93 11.42
N PRO A 319 0.93 -22.07 11.00
CA PRO A 319 2.23 -21.94 11.66
C PRO A 319 2.17 -21.81 13.19
N ASN A 320 1.20 -21.07 13.72
CA ASN A 320 0.99 -20.88 15.16
C ASN A 320 -0.09 -21.82 15.75
N HIS A 321 -0.15 -23.07 15.28
CA HIS A 321 -1.14 -24.05 15.74
C HIS A 321 -0.89 -24.53 17.18
N HIS A 322 -1.94 -24.90 17.91
CA HIS A 322 -1.85 -25.37 19.30
C HIS A 322 -1.11 -26.72 19.46
N ILE A 323 -1.15 -27.56 18.43
CA ILE A 323 -0.41 -28.83 18.34
C ILE A 323 0.93 -28.58 17.64
N LEU A 324 2.03 -28.66 18.38
CA LEU A 324 3.38 -28.28 17.92
C LEU A 324 3.85 -29.02 16.65
N PRO A 325 3.68 -30.34 16.49
CA PRO A 325 4.05 -31.01 15.24
C PRO A 325 3.31 -30.50 13.99
N LEU A 326 2.07 -30.01 14.14
CA LEU A 326 1.32 -29.41 13.04
C LEU A 326 1.84 -28.01 12.72
N ALA A 327 2.16 -27.22 13.75
CA ALA A 327 2.83 -25.92 13.58
C ALA A 327 4.15 -26.06 12.80
N GLU A 328 5.02 -26.97 13.22
CA GLU A 328 6.31 -27.24 12.54
C GLU A 328 6.12 -27.71 11.08
N LEU A 329 5.10 -28.53 10.82
CA LEU A 329 4.75 -28.94 9.46
C LEU A 329 4.28 -27.75 8.61
N GLY A 330 3.44 -26.88 9.18
CA GLY A 330 3.00 -25.63 8.55
C GLY A 330 4.17 -24.73 8.18
N ASP A 331 5.09 -24.49 9.12
CA ASP A 331 6.31 -23.72 8.91
C ASP A 331 7.18 -24.31 7.81
N LYS A 332 7.42 -25.63 7.85
CA LYS A 332 8.21 -26.32 6.83
C LYS A 332 7.57 -26.19 5.44
N ILE A 333 6.24 -26.28 5.35
CA ILE A 333 5.50 -26.10 4.10
C ILE A 333 5.67 -24.68 3.57
N VAL A 334 5.52 -23.66 4.42
CA VAL A 334 5.69 -22.25 4.03
C VAL A 334 7.14 -22.00 3.59
N GLN A 335 8.13 -22.38 4.38
CA GLN A 335 9.56 -22.18 4.08
C GLN A 335 9.96 -22.80 2.74
N THR A 336 9.53 -24.04 2.48
CA THR A 336 9.85 -24.73 1.23
C THR A 336 9.05 -24.20 0.03
N SER A 337 7.94 -23.49 0.25
CA SER A 337 7.24 -22.75 -0.81
C SER A 337 7.98 -21.45 -1.14
N GLU A 338 8.41 -20.71 -0.11
CA GLU A 338 9.15 -19.46 -0.26
C GLU A 338 10.55 -19.65 -0.88
N ALA A 339 11.22 -20.76 -0.57
CA ALA A 339 12.55 -21.06 -1.12
C ALA A 339 12.57 -21.17 -2.66
N ALA A 340 11.44 -21.47 -3.29
CA ALA A 340 11.32 -21.57 -4.75
C ALA A 340 10.96 -20.23 -5.42
N ARG A 341 10.65 -19.19 -4.66
CA ARG A 341 10.15 -17.91 -5.17
C ARG A 341 11.27 -16.88 -5.26
N SER A 342 11.40 -16.23 -6.42
CA SER A 342 12.28 -15.06 -6.59
C SER A 342 11.81 -13.87 -5.75
N PHE A 343 10.50 -13.73 -5.59
CA PHE A 343 9.86 -12.74 -4.72
C PHE A 343 9.12 -13.47 -3.62
N LYS A 344 9.62 -13.34 -2.39
CA LYS A 344 8.94 -13.88 -1.21
C LYS A 344 7.58 -13.18 -1.03
N LEU A 345 6.57 -13.92 -0.58
CA LEU A 345 5.21 -13.37 -0.39
C LEU A 345 5.20 -12.20 0.60
N GLY A 346 6.11 -12.21 1.59
CA GLY A 346 6.26 -11.15 2.60
C GLY A 346 5.07 -11.02 3.58
N ALA A 347 3.92 -11.63 3.26
CA ALA A 347 2.70 -11.67 4.03
C ALA A 347 2.39 -13.10 4.50
N HIS A 348 1.54 -13.22 5.52
CA HIS A 348 1.06 -14.52 6.01
C HIS A 348 0.28 -15.23 4.90
N SER A 349 0.49 -16.53 4.70
CA SER A 349 -0.39 -17.32 3.83
C SER A 349 -1.81 -17.39 4.42
N VAL A 350 -2.81 -17.59 3.56
CA VAL A 350 -4.21 -17.85 3.98
C VAL A 350 -4.50 -19.35 3.89
N PRO A 351 -4.13 -20.16 4.89
CA PRO A 351 -4.46 -21.57 4.92
C PRO A 351 -5.97 -21.77 5.14
N LEU A 352 -6.49 -22.88 4.63
CA LEU A 352 -7.85 -23.34 4.89
C LEU A 352 -7.98 -24.02 6.27
N GLY A 353 -6.84 -24.29 6.93
CA GLY A 353 -6.68 -25.13 8.11
C GLY A 353 -7.15 -26.56 7.89
N THR A 354 -7.22 -27.33 8.97
CA THR A 354 -7.44 -28.78 8.88
C THR A 354 -8.85 -29.09 8.34
N LEU A 355 -9.89 -28.46 8.89
CA LEU A 355 -11.27 -28.69 8.44
C LEU A 355 -11.45 -28.26 6.98
N GLY A 356 -11.01 -27.06 6.62
CA GLY A 356 -11.14 -26.56 5.24
C GLY A 356 -10.39 -27.43 4.24
N SER A 357 -9.20 -27.96 4.60
CA SER A 357 -8.44 -28.87 3.75
C SER A 357 -9.17 -30.21 3.52
N LEU A 358 -9.74 -30.79 4.57
CA LEU A 358 -10.55 -32.01 4.48
C LEU A 358 -11.81 -31.79 3.64
N LEU A 359 -12.47 -30.64 3.81
CA LEU A 359 -13.63 -30.28 3.01
C LEU A 359 -13.26 -30.04 1.53
N LEU A 360 -12.10 -29.43 1.25
CA LEU A 360 -11.61 -29.26 -0.11
C LEU A 360 -11.37 -30.62 -0.77
N LEU A 361 -10.64 -31.51 -0.11
CA LEU A 361 -10.41 -32.87 -0.59
C LEU A 361 -11.74 -33.61 -0.83
N GLY A 362 -12.65 -33.56 0.14
CA GLY A 362 -13.99 -34.15 0.02
C GLY A 362 -14.79 -33.58 -1.16
N THR A 363 -14.67 -32.28 -1.42
CA THR A 363 -15.33 -31.62 -2.56
C THR A 363 -14.73 -32.05 -3.90
N LEU A 364 -13.40 -32.16 -3.99
CA LEU A 364 -12.73 -32.68 -5.19
C LEU A 364 -13.11 -34.14 -5.44
N CYS A 365 -13.13 -34.98 -4.40
CA CYS A 365 -13.62 -36.36 -4.49
C CYS A 365 -15.10 -36.42 -4.92
N TYR A 366 -15.95 -35.56 -4.37
CA TYR A 366 -17.37 -35.44 -4.76
C TYR A 366 -17.54 -35.08 -6.24
N LEU A 367 -16.69 -34.20 -6.77
CA LEU A 367 -16.69 -33.83 -8.19
C LEU A 367 -16.16 -34.97 -9.09
N MET A 368 -15.09 -35.65 -8.67
CA MET A 368 -14.41 -36.68 -9.49
C MET A 368 -15.09 -38.04 -9.47
N ILE A 369 -15.81 -38.40 -8.40
CA ILE A 369 -16.37 -39.74 -8.20
C ILE A 369 -17.89 -39.66 -8.35
N PRO A 370 -18.47 -40.08 -9.50
CA PRO A 370 -19.93 -40.01 -9.72
C PRO A 370 -20.73 -40.78 -8.68
N ALA A 371 -20.16 -41.82 -8.06
CA ALA A 371 -20.79 -42.60 -7.00
C ALA A 371 -21.02 -41.81 -5.69
N PHE A 372 -20.23 -40.76 -5.45
CA PHE A 372 -20.41 -39.86 -4.30
C PHE A 372 -21.43 -38.75 -4.58
N ARG A 373 -21.80 -38.56 -5.85
CA ARG A 373 -22.96 -37.73 -6.18
C ARG A 373 -24.20 -38.49 -5.72
N LEU A 374 -25.05 -37.82 -4.97
CA LEU A 374 -26.26 -38.42 -4.40
C LEU A 374 -27.09 -39.05 -5.53
N LYS A 375 -27.16 -40.38 -5.57
CA LYS A 375 -28.06 -41.11 -6.48
C LYS A 375 -29.49 -40.81 -6.06
N THR A 376 -30.28 -40.32 -6.99
CA THR A 376 -31.70 -40.01 -6.75
C THR A 376 -32.54 -41.25 -7.01
N ASP A 377 -33.21 -41.77 -5.98
CA ASP A 377 -34.30 -42.73 -6.16
C ASP A 377 -35.44 -42.02 -6.89
N ALA A 378 -35.87 -42.61 -8.01
CA ALA A 378 -36.85 -42.04 -8.95
C ALA A 378 -38.23 -41.70 -8.32
N SER A 379 -38.52 -42.18 -7.12
CA SER A 379 -39.82 -42.02 -6.45
C SER A 379 -40.01 -40.70 -5.69
N SER A 380 -38.97 -39.86 -5.53
CA SER A 380 -39.02 -38.63 -4.71
C SER A 380 -38.51 -37.37 -5.42
N TRP A 381 -38.69 -37.31 -6.74
CA TRP A 381 -38.09 -36.34 -7.66
C TRP A 381 -38.25 -34.84 -7.30
N LYS A 382 -39.36 -34.38 -6.69
CA LYS A 382 -39.61 -32.94 -6.47
C LYS A 382 -38.78 -32.27 -5.36
N GLN A 383 -38.38 -32.99 -4.31
CA GLN A 383 -37.59 -32.42 -3.20
C GLN A 383 -36.08 -32.65 -3.35
N VAL A 384 -35.69 -33.65 -4.13
CA VAL A 384 -34.29 -34.08 -4.27
C VAL A 384 -33.58 -33.32 -5.42
N VAL A 385 -34.29 -33.02 -6.52
CA VAL A 385 -33.73 -32.29 -7.68
C VAL A 385 -33.23 -30.87 -7.34
N GLY A 386 -33.86 -30.18 -6.37
CA GLY A 386 -33.39 -28.86 -5.91
C GLY A 386 -32.19 -28.94 -4.95
N ALA A 387 -31.99 -30.07 -4.28
CA ALA A 387 -30.97 -30.24 -3.26
C ALA A 387 -29.59 -30.60 -3.85
N ASP A 388 -29.58 -31.40 -4.91
CA ASP A 388 -28.36 -31.75 -5.65
C ASP A 388 -27.84 -30.55 -6.47
N ARG A 389 -28.74 -29.68 -6.97
CA ARG A 389 -28.35 -28.48 -7.73
C ARG A 389 -27.53 -27.49 -6.91
N LEU A 390 -27.91 -27.21 -5.66
CA LEU A 390 -27.15 -26.32 -4.79
C LEU A 390 -25.78 -26.91 -4.42
N ALA A 391 -25.72 -28.19 -4.04
CA ALA A 391 -24.46 -28.84 -3.70
C ALA A 391 -23.49 -28.87 -4.91
N ASN A 392 -23.99 -29.20 -6.10
CA ASN A 392 -23.22 -29.18 -7.33
C ASN A 392 -22.74 -27.76 -7.68
N LEU A 393 -23.60 -26.75 -7.56
CA LEU A 393 -23.21 -25.36 -7.80
C LEU A 393 -22.11 -24.91 -6.83
N LEU A 394 -22.26 -25.17 -5.53
CA LEU A 394 -21.25 -24.82 -4.53
C LEU A 394 -19.93 -25.53 -4.81
N ALA A 395 -19.94 -26.81 -5.16
CA ALA A 395 -18.73 -27.55 -5.54
C ALA A 395 -18.06 -26.95 -6.80
N SER A 396 -18.83 -26.56 -7.80
CA SER A 396 -18.30 -25.87 -8.99
C SER A 396 -17.72 -24.50 -8.66
N LEU A 397 -18.36 -23.73 -7.78
CA LEU A 397 -17.84 -22.43 -7.31
C LEU A 397 -16.54 -22.60 -6.51
N VAL A 398 -16.43 -23.65 -5.68
CA VAL A 398 -15.19 -24.01 -4.98
C VAL A 398 -14.08 -24.32 -5.98
N LEU A 399 -14.34 -25.15 -6.99
CA LEU A 399 -13.33 -25.50 -7.99
C LEU A 399 -12.88 -24.27 -8.78
N PHE A 400 -13.81 -23.45 -9.25
CA PHE A 400 -13.48 -22.22 -9.97
C PHE A 400 -12.64 -21.26 -9.10
N SER A 401 -13.06 -21.04 -7.85
CA SER A 401 -12.34 -20.20 -6.89
C SER A 401 -10.92 -20.73 -6.63
N PHE A 402 -10.77 -22.04 -6.45
CA PHE A 402 -9.47 -22.69 -6.30
C PHE A 402 -8.58 -22.44 -7.52
N LEU A 403 -9.10 -22.65 -8.74
CA LEU A 403 -8.35 -22.41 -9.98
C LEU A 403 -7.98 -20.92 -10.18
N CYS A 404 -8.79 -19.99 -9.67
CA CYS A 404 -8.44 -18.56 -9.68
C CYS A 404 -7.33 -18.20 -8.69
N SER A 405 -7.18 -18.94 -7.59
CA SER A 405 -6.31 -18.56 -6.47
C SER A 405 -4.89 -19.14 -6.54
N ILE A 406 -4.69 -20.23 -7.30
CA ILE A 406 -3.40 -20.89 -7.43
C ILE A 406 -2.44 -20.18 -8.39
N THR A 407 -1.14 -20.30 -8.13
CA THR A 407 -0.05 -19.89 -9.04
C THR A 407 -0.23 -20.55 -10.42
N GLY A 408 -0.10 -19.77 -11.49
CA GLY A 408 -0.38 -20.18 -12.87
C GLY A 408 -1.86 -20.39 -13.20
N GLY A 409 -2.76 -20.00 -12.29
CA GLY A 409 -4.20 -20.24 -12.39
C GLY A 409 -4.96 -19.22 -13.26
N ILE A 410 -6.29 -19.31 -13.23
CA ILE A 410 -7.17 -18.40 -13.97
C ILE A 410 -6.95 -16.94 -13.53
N GLY A 411 -6.62 -16.71 -12.25
CA GLY A 411 -6.37 -15.37 -11.71
C GLY A 411 -5.18 -14.67 -12.38
N SER A 412 -4.09 -15.39 -12.64
CA SER A 412 -2.93 -14.80 -13.32
C SER A 412 -3.20 -14.53 -14.80
N LEU A 413 -4.02 -15.34 -15.47
CA LEU A 413 -4.52 -15.04 -16.82
C LEU A 413 -5.37 -13.77 -16.87
N ILE A 414 -6.24 -13.56 -15.87
CA ILE A 414 -7.03 -12.33 -15.78
C ILE A 414 -6.11 -11.13 -15.54
N ALA A 415 -5.06 -11.28 -14.73
CA ALA A 415 -4.11 -10.21 -14.44
C ALA A 415 -3.29 -9.76 -15.65
N LEU A 416 -3.17 -10.57 -16.72
CA LEU A 416 -2.58 -10.13 -18.00
C LEU A 416 -3.36 -8.98 -18.63
N ILE A 417 -4.68 -8.94 -18.42
CA ILE A 417 -5.57 -7.91 -18.98
C ILE A 417 -5.86 -6.84 -17.92
N PHE A 418 -6.03 -7.24 -16.66
CA PHE A 418 -6.39 -6.36 -15.55
C PHE A 418 -5.50 -6.60 -14.31
N PRO A 419 -4.25 -6.10 -14.31
CA PRO A 419 -3.30 -6.31 -13.21
C PRO A 419 -3.62 -5.49 -11.95
N THR A 420 -4.67 -4.67 -11.99
CA THR A 420 -5.07 -3.80 -10.87
C THR A 420 -5.31 -4.56 -9.57
N ILE A 421 -5.84 -5.79 -9.67
CA ILE A 421 -6.07 -6.69 -8.55
C ILE A 421 -5.05 -7.84 -8.63
N ARG A 422 -4.12 -7.87 -7.68
CA ARG A 422 -2.96 -8.78 -7.68
C ARG A 422 -3.04 -9.88 -6.62
N ALA A 423 -3.64 -9.62 -5.46
CA ALA A 423 -3.61 -10.51 -4.30
C ALA A 423 -4.69 -11.61 -4.34
N TYR A 424 -4.50 -12.60 -5.20
CA TYR A 424 -5.39 -13.78 -5.34
C TYR A 424 -5.21 -14.81 -4.20
N ASP A 425 -4.16 -14.67 -3.39
CA ASP A 425 -3.95 -15.35 -2.11
C ASP A 425 -5.02 -15.01 -1.06
N ARG A 426 -5.85 -13.98 -1.28
CA ARG A 426 -7.00 -13.61 -0.44
C ARG A 426 -8.26 -14.40 -0.75
N LEU A 427 -8.36 -15.02 -1.91
CA LEU A 427 -9.51 -15.81 -2.38
C LEU A 427 -9.80 -17.08 -1.53
N PRO A 428 -8.84 -17.73 -0.84
CA PRO A 428 -9.09 -18.86 0.06
C PRO A 428 -10.12 -18.60 1.16
N ILE A 429 -10.32 -17.36 1.62
CA ILE A 429 -11.40 -17.06 2.58
C ILE A 429 -12.79 -17.32 1.99
N ILE A 430 -12.96 -17.07 0.69
CA ILE A 430 -14.19 -17.35 -0.04
C ILE A 430 -14.34 -18.85 -0.26
N ILE A 431 -13.24 -19.53 -0.62
CA ILE A 431 -13.20 -21.00 -0.74
C ILE A 431 -13.66 -21.64 0.57
N LEU A 432 -13.11 -21.21 1.71
CA LEU A 432 -13.48 -21.71 3.03
C LEU A 432 -14.97 -21.53 3.31
N PHE A 433 -15.54 -20.35 3.02
CA PHE A 433 -16.97 -20.13 3.22
C PHE A 433 -17.83 -21.04 2.32
N LEU A 434 -17.48 -21.20 1.04
CA LEU A 434 -18.19 -22.08 0.12
C LEU A 434 -18.12 -23.55 0.54
N LEU A 435 -16.97 -23.99 1.05
CA LEU A 435 -16.77 -25.33 1.62
C LEU A 435 -17.66 -25.55 2.85
N LEU A 436 -17.70 -24.58 3.76
CA LEU A 436 -18.55 -24.61 4.94
C LEU A 436 -20.05 -24.64 4.56
N LEU A 437 -20.46 -23.85 3.56
CA LEU A 437 -21.83 -23.88 3.02
C LEU A 437 -22.18 -25.24 2.43
N LEU A 438 -21.29 -25.84 1.63
CA LEU A 438 -21.50 -27.15 1.04
C LEU A 438 -21.63 -28.23 2.13
N ALA A 439 -20.71 -28.24 3.10
CA ALA A 439 -20.75 -29.17 4.23
C ALA A 439 -22.05 -29.02 5.04
N ALA A 440 -22.44 -27.78 5.37
CA ALA A 440 -23.66 -27.50 6.11
C ALA A 440 -24.93 -27.87 5.34
N ARG A 441 -24.90 -27.75 4.00
CA ARG A 441 -25.99 -28.20 3.13
C ARG A 441 -26.13 -29.72 3.18
N LEU A 442 -25.05 -30.46 3.00
CA LEU A 442 -25.03 -31.93 3.06
C LEU A 442 -25.44 -32.43 4.45
N ALA A 443 -24.92 -31.83 5.51
CA ALA A 443 -25.32 -32.12 6.89
C ALA A 443 -26.82 -31.85 7.12
N SER A 444 -27.35 -30.73 6.62
CA SER A 444 -28.78 -30.43 6.71
C SER A 444 -29.66 -31.45 6.00
N MET A 445 -29.20 -32.00 4.88
CA MET A 445 -29.92 -33.06 4.16
C MET A 445 -29.89 -34.37 4.95
N SER A 446 -28.72 -34.75 5.47
CA SER A 446 -28.56 -35.95 6.30
C SER A 446 -29.42 -35.90 7.57
N LEU A 447 -29.39 -34.78 8.30
CA LEU A 447 -30.18 -34.60 9.53
C LEU A 447 -31.70 -34.63 9.28
N LYS A 448 -32.17 -34.16 8.13
CA LYS A 448 -33.60 -34.20 7.76
C LYS A 448 -34.08 -35.62 7.43
N ARG A 449 -33.20 -36.48 6.94
CA ARG A 449 -33.49 -37.88 6.60
C ARG A 449 -33.30 -38.84 7.78
N SER A 450 -32.68 -38.37 8.86
CA SER A 450 -32.30 -39.16 10.03
C SER A 450 -33.45 -39.26 11.05
N GLY A 451 -33.54 -40.42 11.73
CA GLY A 451 -34.37 -40.59 12.92
C GLY A 451 -33.92 -39.69 14.10
N PRO A 452 -34.68 -39.64 15.21
CA PRO A 452 -34.42 -38.70 16.30
C PRO A 452 -33.05 -38.89 16.96
N ILE A 453 -32.63 -40.15 17.21
CA ILE A 453 -31.34 -40.48 17.83
C ILE A 453 -30.18 -40.13 16.89
N THR A 454 -30.22 -40.57 15.64
CA THR A 454 -29.17 -40.26 14.65
C THR A 454 -29.07 -38.76 14.36
N ARG A 455 -30.19 -38.05 14.41
CA ARG A 455 -30.21 -36.58 14.34
C ARG A 455 -29.52 -35.94 15.54
N GLN A 456 -29.76 -36.42 16.77
CA GLN A 456 -29.07 -35.92 17.97
C GLN A 456 -27.56 -36.17 17.88
N ILE A 457 -27.14 -37.38 17.51
CA ILE A 457 -25.73 -37.73 17.29
C ILE A 457 -25.12 -36.81 16.23
N GLY A 458 -25.82 -36.57 15.11
CA GLY A 458 -25.35 -35.67 14.07
C GLY A 458 -25.20 -34.22 14.54
N VAL A 459 -26.09 -33.72 15.39
CA VAL A 459 -25.96 -32.38 16.01
C VAL A 459 -24.76 -32.33 16.96
N VAL A 460 -24.57 -33.35 17.79
CA VAL A 460 -23.39 -33.44 18.68
C VAL A 460 -22.10 -33.45 17.86
N LEU A 461 -22.05 -34.22 16.78
CA LEU A 461 -20.89 -34.27 15.88
C LEU A 461 -20.60 -32.90 15.25
N ILE A 462 -21.62 -32.17 14.81
CA ILE A 462 -21.46 -30.79 14.28
C ILE A 462 -20.85 -29.87 15.34
N VAL A 463 -21.30 -29.96 16.59
CA VAL A 463 -20.77 -29.15 17.69
C VAL A 463 -19.30 -29.52 17.98
N LEU A 464 -18.96 -30.81 18.03
CA LEU A 464 -17.59 -31.27 18.22
C LEU A 464 -16.67 -30.83 17.08
N VAL A 465 -17.13 -30.91 15.83
CA VAL A 465 -16.39 -30.41 14.66
C VAL A 465 -16.19 -28.89 14.74
N ALA A 466 -17.20 -28.14 15.18
CA ALA A 466 -17.07 -26.70 15.36
C ALA A 466 -16.03 -26.36 16.44
N ILE A 467 -16.04 -27.06 17.58
CA ILE A 467 -15.03 -26.87 18.64
C ILE A 467 -13.63 -27.21 18.13
N ALA A 468 -13.47 -28.34 17.43
CA ALA A 468 -12.20 -28.74 16.83
C ALA A 468 -11.71 -27.73 15.79
N ALA A 469 -12.62 -27.18 14.97
CA ALA A 469 -12.30 -26.15 14.00
C ALA A 469 -11.88 -24.83 14.67
N LEU A 470 -12.49 -24.43 15.78
CA LEU A 470 -12.04 -23.27 16.56
C LEU A 470 -10.65 -23.51 17.14
N TYR A 471 -10.39 -24.71 17.67
CA TYR A 471 -9.06 -25.08 18.18
C TYR A 471 -7.99 -25.13 17.08
N ASP A 472 -8.36 -25.49 15.86
CA ASP A 472 -7.47 -25.44 14.68
C ASP A 472 -7.21 -23.99 14.24
N GLN A 473 -8.26 -23.17 14.12
CA GLN A 473 -8.21 -21.85 13.47
C GLN A 473 -7.74 -20.70 14.36
N ILE A 474 -7.93 -20.79 15.69
CA ILE A 474 -7.47 -19.76 16.62
C ILE A 474 -5.97 -20.00 16.88
N PRO A 475 -5.08 -19.05 16.57
CA PRO A 475 -3.65 -19.21 16.84
C PRO A 475 -3.36 -19.32 18.34
N ARG A 476 -2.34 -20.10 18.71
CA ARG A 476 -1.90 -20.26 20.10
C ARG A 476 -1.52 -18.93 20.77
N THR A 477 -0.95 -18.00 20.00
CA THR A 477 -0.44 -16.72 20.48
C THR A 477 -1.48 -15.60 20.47
N SER A 478 -2.72 -15.88 20.04
CA SER A 478 -3.80 -14.88 19.99
C SER A 478 -4.07 -14.18 21.34
N LEU A 479 -3.82 -14.88 22.45
CA LEU A 479 -3.97 -14.36 23.81
C LEU A 479 -2.77 -13.52 24.30
N SER A 480 -1.60 -13.63 23.68
CA SER A 480 -0.33 -13.06 24.15
C SER A 480 0.26 -11.96 23.27
N ASP A 481 -0.17 -11.85 22.01
CA ASP A 481 0.48 -10.98 21.02
C ASP A 481 0.24 -9.46 21.24
N GLY A 482 -0.63 -9.08 22.18
CA GLY A 482 -0.95 -7.69 22.53
C GLY A 482 0.19 -6.89 23.20
N GLU A 483 1.32 -7.52 23.53
CA GLU A 483 2.48 -6.83 24.14
C GLU A 483 3.45 -6.24 23.11
N GLY A 484 3.38 -6.71 21.85
CA GLY A 484 4.29 -6.29 20.77
C GLY A 484 4.17 -4.80 20.45
N GLY A 485 5.15 -4.01 20.90
CA GLY A 485 5.21 -2.57 20.65
C GLY A 485 4.50 -1.69 21.68
N ARG A 486 3.91 -2.25 22.74
CA ARG A 486 3.23 -1.48 23.80
C ARG A 486 4.13 -0.43 24.45
N ASN A 487 5.33 -0.84 24.88
CA ASN A 487 6.26 0.06 25.57
C ASN A 487 6.70 1.20 24.65
N LEU A 488 6.98 0.88 23.38
CA LEU A 488 7.30 1.88 22.37
C LEU A 488 6.15 2.86 22.17
N TYR A 489 4.92 2.38 21.98
CA TYR A 489 3.74 3.21 21.79
C TYR A 489 3.49 4.16 22.98
N ILE A 490 3.68 3.70 24.22
CA ILE A 490 3.57 4.55 25.42
C ILE A 490 4.71 5.56 25.47
N ALA A 491 5.94 5.15 25.17
CA ALA A 491 7.09 6.04 25.16
C ALA A 491 6.94 7.15 24.11
N GLU A 492 6.54 6.82 22.89
CA GLU A 492 6.28 7.77 21.81
C GLU A 492 5.12 8.72 22.16
N ARG A 493 4.05 8.20 22.80
CA ARG A 493 2.97 9.04 23.34
C ARG A 493 3.49 10.09 24.30
N ASN A 494 4.30 9.69 25.27
CA ASN A 494 4.86 10.60 26.27
C ASN A 494 5.83 11.60 25.63
N PHE A 495 6.64 11.15 24.67
CA PHE A 495 7.57 11.99 23.93
C PHE A 495 6.84 13.08 23.13
N VAL A 496 5.83 12.72 22.33
CA VAL A 496 5.07 13.68 21.52
C VAL A 496 4.32 14.69 22.40
N GLN A 497 3.77 14.27 23.55
CA GLN A 497 3.15 15.19 24.50
C GLN A 497 4.13 16.24 25.04
N LYS A 498 5.39 15.86 25.30
CA LYS A 498 6.44 16.82 25.71
C LYS A 498 6.74 17.82 24.59
N ILE A 499 6.79 17.36 23.33
CA ILE A 499 7.01 18.25 22.17
C ILE A 499 5.87 19.26 22.08
N GLU A 500 4.62 18.81 22.04
CA GLU A 500 3.45 19.69 21.91
C GLU A 500 3.35 20.72 23.04
N ALA A 501 3.76 20.37 24.26
CA ALA A 501 3.81 21.30 25.37
C ALA A 501 4.94 22.34 25.26
N SER A 502 5.97 22.07 24.46
CA SER A 502 7.18 22.90 24.33
C SER A 502 7.13 23.90 23.16
N VAL A 503 6.16 23.76 22.24
CA VAL A 503 6.03 24.59 21.03
C VAL A 503 4.62 25.20 20.93
N PRO A 504 4.44 26.34 20.24
CA PRO A 504 3.12 26.90 19.97
C PRO A 504 2.21 25.94 19.19
N GLN A 505 0.90 26.06 19.37
CA GLN A 505 -0.08 25.35 18.54
C GLN A 505 0.08 25.73 17.06
N GLY A 506 -0.05 24.74 16.17
CA GLY A 506 0.14 24.88 14.72
C GLY A 506 1.61 24.88 14.29
N SER A 507 2.56 24.67 15.21
CA SER A 507 3.98 24.61 14.85
C SER A 507 4.27 23.42 13.92
N MET A 508 5.09 23.67 12.90
CA MET A 508 5.60 22.63 12.03
C MET A 508 6.81 21.94 12.67
N ILE A 509 6.84 20.61 12.64
CA ILE A 509 7.93 19.77 13.17
C ILE A 509 8.48 18.88 12.05
N TYR A 510 9.77 19.02 11.78
CA TYR A 510 10.44 18.27 10.73
C TYR A 510 10.80 16.88 11.24
N GLN A 511 10.66 15.86 10.41
CA GLN A 511 10.97 14.48 10.77
C GLN A 511 12.20 13.99 9.99
N TYR A 512 13.25 13.62 10.73
CA TYR A 512 14.49 13.09 10.20
C TYR A 512 14.72 11.66 10.70
N PRO A 513 15.18 10.72 9.85
CA PRO A 513 15.40 10.87 8.41
C PRO A 513 14.09 10.92 7.63
N TYR A 514 14.13 11.56 6.47
CA TYR A 514 13.01 11.57 5.54
C TYR A 514 12.70 10.16 5.00
N SER A 515 11.41 9.86 4.92
CA SER A 515 10.85 8.63 4.33
C SER A 515 9.42 8.88 3.91
N ASP A 516 9.02 8.29 2.78
CA ASP A 516 7.66 8.30 2.30
C ASP A 516 7.31 7.03 1.51
N TYR A 517 6.05 6.87 1.17
CA TYR A 517 5.52 5.70 0.49
C TYR A 517 5.95 5.60 -0.97
N LEU A 518 6.19 4.36 -1.41
CA LEU A 518 6.72 4.03 -2.74
C LEU A 518 8.05 4.72 -3.07
N ILE A 519 8.85 5.05 -2.06
CA ILE A 519 10.20 5.59 -2.20
C ILE A 519 11.18 4.69 -1.43
N MET A 520 12.39 4.53 -1.98
CA MET A 520 13.47 3.85 -1.29
C MET A 520 14.13 4.82 -0.30
N SER A 521 14.02 4.54 1.01
CA SER A 521 14.75 5.24 2.04
C SER A 521 16.02 4.47 2.42
N LYS A 522 17.16 5.16 2.55
CA LYS A 522 18.40 4.58 3.10
C LYS A 522 18.18 4.01 4.51
N TYR A 523 17.30 4.62 5.30
CA TYR A 523 17.13 4.31 6.71
C TYR A 523 15.99 3.33 6.96
N TYR A 524 14.87 3.49 6.24
CA TYR A 524 13.68 2.66 6.45
C TYR A 524 13.45 1.60 5.37
N GLY A 525 14.24 1.59 4.29
CA GLY A 525 13.99 0.73 3.14
C GLY A 525 12.85 1.22 2.25
N TRP A 526 12.27 0.30 1.48
CA TRP A 526 11.25 0.61 0.48
C TRP A 526 9.86 0.84 1.10
N GLY A 527 9.26 2.01 0.82
CA GLY A 527 7.84 2.28 1.03
C GLY A 527 7.39 2.36 2.48
N SER A 528 8.26 2.83 3.38
CA SER A 528 7.96 2.92 4.81
C SER A 528 7.26 4.24 5.18
N PHE A 529 6.05 4.13 5.74
CA PHE A 529 5.31 5.22 6.38
C PHE A 529 5.67 5.42 7.86
N ALA A 530 6.76 4.80 8.34
CA ALA A 530 7.11 4.78 9.75
C ALA A 530 7.07 6.15 10.44
N PRO A 531 7.53 7.27 9.84
CA PRO A 531 7.49 8.57 10.51
C PRO A 531 6.07 9.05 10.85
N VAL A 532 5.05 8.67 10.07
CA VAL A 532 3.65 9.08 10.30
C VAL A 532 3.13 8.62 11.68
N ARG A 533 3.76 7.62 12.31
CA ARG A 533 3.36 7.12 13.63
C ARG A 533 3.31 8.19 14.73
N LEU A 534 4.14 9.23 14.65
CA LEU A 534 4.12 10.31 15.65
C LEU A 534 2.82 11.13 15.61
N TYR A 535 2.18 11.20 14.44
CA TYR A 535 0.86 11.81 14.32
C TYR A 535 -0.16 11.10 15.19
N LEU A 536 -0.06 9.78 15.42
CA LEU A 536 -0.99 9.04 16.31
C LEU A 536 -1.10 9.62 17.71
N HIS A 537 -0.05 10.32 18.15
CA HIS A 537 0.08 10.86 19.49
C HIS A 537 -0.13 12.37 19.56
N SER A 538 -0.22 13.07 18.42
CA SER A 538 -0.37 14.52 18.35
C SER A 538 -1.82 14.97 18.20
N LYS A 539 -2.06 16.24 18.53
CA LYS A 539 -3.35 16.94 18.43
C LYS A 539 -3.24 18.29 17.72
N ASN A 540 -2.11 18.99 17.92
CA ASN A 540 -2.03 20.44 17.70
C ASN A 540 -0.82 20.87 16.86
N ILE A 541 0.04 19.96 16.45
CA ILE A 541 1.25 20.24 15.64
C ILE A 541 1.14 19.60 14.25
N HIS A 542 1.95 20.11 13.33
CA HIS A 542 1.97 19.72 11.92
C HIS A 542 3.29 19.04 11.58
N TRP A 543 3.25 17.80 11.14
CA TRP A 543 4.45 17.01 10.86
C TRP A 543 4.83 17.03 9.39
N SER A 544 6.12 16.96 9.06
CA SER A 544 6.60 17.00 7.67
C SER A 544 6.34 15.73 6.86
N SER A 545 6.23 14.55 7.49
CA SER A 545 6.06 13.30 6.75
C SER A 545 4.63 13.02 6.30
N GLY A 546 4.48 12.08 5.37
CA GLY A 546 3.22 11.63 4.80
C GLY A 546 2.59 12.44 3.65
N PRO A 547 3.29 13.36 2.94
CA PRO A 547 2.70 13.99 1.75
C PRO A 547 2.46 12.98 0.62
N ALA A 548 1.87 13.42 -0.50
CA ALA A 548 1.70 12.55 -1.66
C ALA A 548 3.03 12.40 -2.40
N LYS A 549 3.34 11.17 -2.84
CA LYS A 549 4.50 10.91 -3.71
C LYS A 549 4.49 11.87 -4.91
N ASN A 550 5.65 12.46 -5.21
CA ASN A 550 5.90 13.42 -6.29
C ASN A 550 5.13 14.76 -6.18
N SER A 551 4.39 15.01 -5.10
CA SER A 551 3.86 16.35 -4.82
C SER A 551 4.99 17.36 -4.63
N TYR A 552 4.68 18.65 -4.75
CA TYR A 552 5.70 19.70 -4.61
C TYR A 552 6.40 19.66 -3.25
N VAL A 553 5.65 19.46 -2.16
CA VAL A 553 6.21 19.36 -0.81
C VAL A 553 7.04 18.07 -0.63
N GLU A 554 6.66 17.00 -1.32
CA GLU A 554 7.44 15.76 -1.30
C GLU A 554 8.77 15.90 -2.04
N ASN A 555 8.75 16.52 -3.22
CA ASN A 555 9.96 16.83 -3.98
C ASN A 555 10.88 17.77 -3.20
N TRP A 556 10.31 18.72 -2.45
CA TRP A 556 11.05 19.59 -1.53
C TRP A 556 11.75 18.78 -0.42
N ASN A 557 11.03 17.89 0.27
CA ASN A 557 11.61 17.01 1.29
C ASN A 557 12.68 16.07 0.73
N LEU A 558 12.45 15.49 -0.45
CA LEU A 558 13.42 14.63 -1.14
C LEU A 558 14.69 15.38 -1.50
N ARG A 559 14.59 16.65 -1.95
CA ARG A 559 15.74 17.52 -2.19
C ARG A 559 16.51 17.79 -0.90
N LEU A 560 15.80 18.18 0.16
CA LEU A 560 16.41 18.43 1.47
C LEU A 560 17.20 17.23 1.96
N ALA A 561 16.67 16.02 1.82
CA ALA A 561 17.29 14.77 2.24
C ALA A 561 18.67 14.51 1.59
N LYS A 562 18.99 15.18 0.49
CA LYS A 562 20.27 15.07 -0.23
C LYS A 562 21.27 16.18 0.12
N LEU A 563 20.83 17.24 0.78
CA LEU A 563 21.71 18.34 1.19
C LEU A 563 22.62 17.90 2.34
N PRO A 564 23.82 18.52 2.47
CA PRO A 564 24.56 18.48 3.72
C PRO A 564 23.67 18.91 4.88
N PHE A 565 23.78 18.23 6.02
CA PHE A 565 22.84 18.40 7.14
C PHE A 565 22.70 19.85 7.62
N ASP A 566 23.78 20.63 7.66
CA ASP A 566 23.73 22.05 8.03
C ASP A 566 22.90 22.89 7.04
N GLN A 567 22.96 22.57 5.74
CA GLN A 567 22.18 23.27 4.73
C GLN A 567 20.70 22.89 4.81
N MET A 568 20.40 21.60 5.04
CA MET A 568 19.04 21.14 5.32
C MET A 568 18.48 21.89 6.53
N LEU A 569 19.23 21.94 7.63
CA LEU A 569 18.79 22.57 8.88
C LEU A 569 18.45 24.06 8.68
N ASN A 570 19.31 24.79 7.98
CA ASN A 570 19.09 26.19 7.66
C ASN A 570 17.81 26.41 6.83
N GLU A 571 17.56 25.56 5.84
CA GLU A 571 16.36 25.68 5.02
C GLU A 571 15.08 25.30 5.78
N VAL A 572 15.11 24.21 6.55
CA VAL A 572 13.98 23.79 7.40
C VAL A 572 13.65 24.87 8.42
N ALA A 573 14.65 25.44 9.11
CA ALA A 573 14.44 26.54 10.04
C ALA A 573 13.88 27.79 9.34
N ALA A 574 14.40 28.15 8.17
CA ALA A 574 13.96 29.30 7.40
C ALA A 574 12.50 29.18 6.92
N VAL A 575 12.03 27.98 6.54
CA VAL A 575 10.61 27.75 6.19
C VAL A 575 9.68 27.96 7.40
N GLY A 576 10.22 27.95 8.61
CA GLY A 576 9.49 28.27 9.85
C GLY A 576 9.14 27.06 10.69
N PHE A 577 9.83 25.95 10.53
CA PHE A 577 9.72 24.81 11.45
C PHE A 577 10.21 25.18 12.84
N ALA A 578 9.46 24.78 13.87
CA ALA A 578 9.80 25.06 15.27
C ALA A 578 10.86 24.10 15.83
N GLY A 579 11.07 22.97 15.16
CA GLY A 579 12.07 21.99 15.54
C GLY A 579 12.06 20.77 14.64
N MET A 580 12.93 19.82 14.98
CA MET A 580 13.14 18.56 14.26
C MET A 580 13.11 17.38 15.23
N VAL A 581 12.42 16.30 14.86
CA VAL A 581 12.52 15.01 15.51
C VAL A 581 13.49 14.12 14.74
N ILE A 582 14.41 13.48 15.45
CA ILE A 582 15.36 12.50 14.94
C ILE A 582 14.94 11.11 15.40
N ASP A 583 14.73 10.20 14.46
CA ASP A 583 14.42 8.80 14.70
C ASP A 583 15.70 7.97 14.91
N ARG A 584 16.05 7.71 16.17
CA ARG A 584 17.24 6.93 16.54
C ARG A 584 17.03 5.42 16.42
N THR A 585 15.84 4.96 16.05
CA THR A 585 15.62 3.53 15.75
C THR A 585 16.27 3.12 14.43
N VAL A 586 16.50 4.08 13.52
CA VAL A 586 17.10 3.85 12.21
C VAL A 586 18.38 4.64 11.97
N VAL A 587 18.59 5.76 12.68
CA VAL A 587 19.84 6.53 12.61
C VAL A 587 20.92 5.87 13.48
N PRO A 588 22.07 5.46 12.91
CA PRO A 588 23.16 4.90 13.69
C PRO A 588 23.73 5.91 14.72
N ASP A 589 24.13 5.43 15.90
CA ASP A 589 24.65 6.30 16.97
C ASP A 589 25.87 7.12 16.52
N SER A 590 26.74 6.57 15.66
CA SER A 590 27.88 7.30 15.09
C SER A 590 27.45 8.52 14.29
N GLU A 591 26.40 8.39 13.49
CA GLU A 591 25.82 9.49 12.72
C GLU A 591 25.09 10.47 13.64
N TYR A 592 24.33 9.97 14.61
CA TYR A 592 23.58 10.78 15.57
C TYR A 592 24.46 11.78 16.35
N VAL A 593 25.66 11.36 16.78
CA VAL A 593 26.61 12.26 17.47
C VAL A 593 27.02 13.46 16.58
N HIS A 594 27.16 13.25 15.27
CA HIS A 594 27.45 14.34 14.33
C HIS A 594 26.24 15.27 14.17
N LEU A 595 25.02 14.72 14.08
CA LEU A 595 23.78 15.51 14.00
C LEU A 595 23.59 16.39 15.24
N VAL A 596 23.81 15.83 16.44
CA VAL A 596 23.72 16.56 17.71
C VAL A 596 24.72 17.71 17.77
N ARG A 597 25.95 17.50 17.28
CA ARG A 597 26.97 18.56 17.23
C ARG A 597 26.55 19.70 16.30
N ALA A 598 26.04 19.38 15.11
CA ALA A 598 25.54 20.35 14.14
C ALA A 598 24.32 21.13 14.67
N LEU A 599 23.37 20.44 15.29
CA LEU A 599 22.21 21.09 15.92
C LEU A 599 22.62 22.02 17.06
N SER A 600 23.57 21.59 17.89
CA SER A 600 24.09 22.40 18.99
C SER A 600 24.85 23.63 18.48
N SER A 601 25.59 23.52 17.37
CA SER A 601 26.26 24.68 16.77
C SER A 601 25.28 25.69 16.17
N HIS A 602 24.07 25.26 15.79
CA HIS A 602 22.97 26.13 15.40
C HIS A 602 22.11 26.59 16.61
N GLY A 603 22.57 26.32 17.83
CA GLY A 603 21.92 26.76 19.07
C GLY A 603 20.64 26.01 19.45
N ALA A 604 20.33 24.89 18.77
CA ALA A 604 19.11 24.13 19.05
C ALA A 604 19.16 23.47 20.44
N GLN A 605 18.02 23.48 21.15
CA GLN A 605 17.88 22.77 22.42
C GLN A 605 17.45 21.33 22.15
N ILE A 606 18.25 20.37 22.60
CA ILE A 606 18.06 18.95 22.28
C ILE A 606 17.55 18.20 23.51
N VAL A 607 16.45 17.47 23.33
CA VAL A 607 15.89 16.53 24.32
C VAL A 607 15.96 15.14 23.72
N ASP A 608 16.84 14.30 24.26
CA ASP A 608 16.99 12.89 23.86
C ASP A 608 16.14 11.99 24.77
N ASP A 609 15.17 11.27 24.20
CA ASP A 609 14.30 10.35 24.92
C ASP A 609 14.70 8.89 24.63
N GLN A 610 15.40 8.31 25.59
CA GLN A 610 15.92 6.95 25.52
C GLN A 610 14.81 5.89 25.49
N SER A 611 13.61 6.20 25.99
CA SER A 611 12.52 5.22 26.06
C SER A 611 11.84 5.04 24.70
N SER A 612 11.66 6.13 23.95
CA SER A 612 11.11 6.07 22.58
C SER A 612 12.18 5.89 21.51
N HIS A 613 13.46 6.03 21.84
CA HIS A 613 14.56 6.13 20.87
C HIS A 613 14.33 7.27 19.87
N LEU A 614 13.86 8.42 20.38
CA LEU A 614 13.63 9.63 19.58
C LEU A 614 14.33 10.81 20.26
N ALA A 615 14.81 11.75 19.47
CA ALA A 615 15.32 13.02 19.98
C ALA A 615 14.57 14.18 19.35
N PHE A 616 14.28 15.22 20.13
CA PHE A 616 13.68 16.46 19.65
C PHE A 616 14.69 17.59 19.78
N ALA A 617 14.97 18.26 18.67
CA ALA A 617 15.77 19.47 18.61
C ALA A 617 14.87 20.67 18.34
N LYS A 618 14.66 21.51 19.35
CA LYS A 618 13.92 22.76 19.23
C LYS A 618 14.81 23.84 18.64
N PHE A 619 14.35 24.47 17.56
CA PHE A 619 15.12 25.51 16.88
C PHE A 619 14.99 26.85 17.60
N ASN A 620 16.05 27.66 17.49
CA ASN A 620 16.00 29.07 17.86
C ASN A 620 15.34 29.88 16.73
N ASN A 621 14.79 31.03 17.09
CA ASN A 621 14.30 31.97 16.09
C ASN A 621 15.50 32.55 15.33
N SER A 622 15.56 32.32 14.02
CA SER A 622 16.59 32.87 13.12
C SER A 622 16.38 34.36 12.80
N GLY A 623 15.25 34.94 13.23
CA GLY A 623 14.88 36.33 12.98
C GLY A 623 14.30 36.58 11.59
N PHE A 624 14.14 35.55 10.77
CA PHE A 624 13.52 35.62 9.45
C PHE A 624 12.78 34.33 9.08
N ARG A 625 11.92 34.43 8.06
CA ARG A 625 11.30 33.28 7.38
C ARG A 625 11.46 33.42 5.87
N LEU A 626 11.57 32.30 5.18
CA LEU A 626 11.64 32.20 3.73
C LEU A 626 10.36 31.58 3.21
N GLU A 627 9.64 32.33 2.38
CA GLU A 627 8.47 31.85 1.65
C GLU A 627 8.88 31.41 0.24
N PHE A 628 8.39 30.25 -0.15
CA PHE A 628 8.56 29.69 -1.48
C PHE A 628 7.32 29.91 -2.33
N ASP A 629 7.48 29.76 -3.64
CA ASP A 629 6.36 29.58 -4.55
C ASP A 629 5.63 28.26 -4.25
N SER A 630 4.45 28.06 -4.85
CA SER A 630 3.65 26.84 -4.61
C SER A 630 4.34 25.54 -5.04
N THR A 631 5.42 25.63 -5.82
CA THR A 631 6.20 24.45 -6.25
C THR A 631 7.39 24.15 -5.33
N TYR A 632 7.65 24.98 -4.32
CA TYR A 632 8.81 24.88 -3.41
C TYR A 632 10.17 24.88 -4.14
N THR A 633 10.21 25.51 -5.32
CA THR A 633 11.40 25.58 -6.18
C THR A 633 12.07 26.95 -6.07
N GLU A 634 11.27 28.02 -6.03
CA GLU A 634 11.78 29.39 -6.01
C GLU A 634 11.46 30.04 -4.65
N ALA A 635 12.49 30.60 -4.02
CA ALA A 635 12.27 31.56 -2.94
C ALA A 635 11.64 32.83 -3.52
N VAL A 636 10.48 33.25 -3.00
CA VAL A 636 9.73 34.41 -3.52
C VAL A 636 9.74 35.59 -2.57
N ARG A 637 9.81 35.33 -1.26
CA ARG A 637 9.78 36.38 -0.24
C ARG A 637 10.57 35.96 0.98
N LEU A 638 11.33 36.91 1.54
CA LEU A 638 11.95 36.78 2.84
C LEU A 638 11.24 37.72 3.82
N VAL A 639 10.76 37.19 4.94
CA VAL A 639 10.03 37.92 5.97
C VAL A 639 10.93 38.07 7.19
N ILE A 640 11.38 39.28 7.50
CA ILE A 640 12.15 39.54 8.72
C ILE A 640 11.17 39.64 9.89
N THR A 641 11.26 38.69 10.81
CA THR A 641 10.40 38.55 11.98
C THR A 641 11.01 39.19 13.23
N ASP A 642 12.34 39.25 13.32
CA ASP A 642 13.08 39.94 14.38
C ASP A 642 14.38 40.55 13.80
N PRO A 643 14.34 41.82 13.36
CA PRO A 643 15.50 42.53 12.84
C PRO A 643 16.68 42.63 13.82
N ALA A 644 16.44 42.55 15.13
CA ALA A 644 17.51 42.65 16.13
C ALA A 644 18.33 41.35 16.22
N HIS A 645 17.78 40.22 15.76
CA HIS A 645 18.39 38.89 15.89
C HIS A 645 18.34 38.11 14.56
N VAL A 646 18.67 38.77 13.44
CA VAL A 646 18.79 38.09 12.15
C VAL A 646 20.09 37.29 12.08
N ASP A 647 19.97 35.95 12.10
CA ASP A 647 21.11 35.06 11.93
C ASP A 647 21.46 34.89 10.45
N VAL A 648 22.36 35.73 9.95
CA VAL A 648 22.80 35.68 8.56
C VAL A 648 23.56 34.39 8.21
N SER A 649 24.12 33.69 9.21
CA SER A 649 24.81 32.41 8.98
C SER A 649 23.84 31.28 8.65
N ALA A 650 22.60 31.40 9.12
CA ALA A 650 21.50 30.46 8.90
C ALA A 650 20.73 30.69 7.59
N LEU A 651 21.17 31.62 6.73
CA LEU A 651 20.52 31.85 5.44
C LEU A 651 20.61 30.60 4.53
N PRO A 652 19.48 30.16 3.96
CA PRO A 652 19.45 29.07 2.97
C PRO A 652 20.29 29.39 1.74
N SER A 653 20.69 28.34 1.00
CA SER A 653 21.51 28.48 -0.21
C SER A 653 20.86 29.32 -1.31
N LEU A 654 19.52 29.43 -1.32
CA LEU A 654 18.76 30.21 -2.30
C LEU A 654 18.74 31.72 -2.04
N VAL A 655 19.35 32.18 -0.94
CA VAL A 655 19.48 33.61 -0.62
C VAL A 655 20.94 34.02 -0.70
N ASP A 656 21.24 35.03 -1.53
CA ASP A 656 22.60 35.58 -1.61
C ASP A 656 22.92 36.32 -0.31
N ARG A 657 23.80 35.73 0.50
CA ARG A 657 24.16 36.27 1.82
C ARG A 657 24.79 37.66 1.75
N LYS A 658 25.49 37.98 0.65
CA LYS A 658 26.20 39.25 0.50
C LYS A 658 25.23 40.36 0.14
N GLU A 659 24.39 40.12 -0.87
CA GLU A 659 23.38 41.09 -1.29
C GLU A 659 22.32 41.28 -0.19
N PHE A 660 21.94 40.21 0.51
CA PHE A 660 21.06 40.31 1.67
C PHE A 660 21.62 41.20 2.78
N LYS A 661 22.90 41.02 3.16
CA LYS A 661 23.55 41.87 4.19
C LYS A 661 23.55 43.35 3.79
N LYS A 662 23.80 43.63 2.51
CA LYS A 662 23.81 44.98 1.96
C LYS A 662 22.42 45.61 2.09
N LEU A 663 21.39 44.90 1.66
CA LEU A 663 20.01 45.37 1.74
C LEU A 663 19.56 45.56 3.20
N LEU A 664 19.90 44.63 4.09
CA LEU A 664 19.53 44.71 5.51
C LEU A 664 20.09 45.97 6.20
N ALA A 665 21.27 46.43 5.80
CA ALA A 665 21.88 47.66 6.31
C ALA A 665 21.15 48.95 5.84
N GLU A 666 20.40 48.87 4.75
CA GLU A 666 19.67 49.99 4.15
C GLU A 666 18.21 50.08 4.63
N LEU A 667 17.70 49.04 5.30
CA LEU A 667 16.30 48.97 5.75
C LEU A 667 16.04 49.76 7.05
N PRO A 668 14.94 50.52 7.14
CA PRO A 668 14.58 51.28 8.34
C PRO A 668 14.15 50.36 9.50
N ALA A 669 14.66 50.63 10.71
CA ALA A 669 14.52 49.76 11.88
C ALA A 669 13.09 49.63 12.46
N ASN A 670 12.13 50.48 12.06
CA ASN A 670 10.88 50.69 12.82
C ASN A 670 9.62 50.06 12.20
N SER A 671 9.71 49.36 11.07
CA SER A 671 8.56 48.70 10.42
C SER A 671 8.72 47.19 10.55
N GLN A 672 7.85 46.49 11.29
CA GLN A 672 7.91 45.03 11.41
C GLN A 672 6.52 44.39 11.24
N PRO A 673 6.39 43.24 10.56
CA PRO A 673 7.45 42.52 9.83
C PRO A 673 7.93 43.26 8.57
N LEU A 674 9.20 43.05 8.18
CA LEU A 674 9.74 43.56 6.90
C LEU A 674 9.64 42.47 5.84
N PHE A 675 9.15 42.85 4.66
CA PHE A 675 9.01 41.95 3.53
C PHE A 675 10.00 42.31 2.44
N ILE A 676 10.86 41.37 2.07
CA ILE A 676 11.77 41.48 0.95
C ILE A 676 11.25 40.55 -0.14
N GLU A 677 10.67 41.12 -1.19
CA GLU A 677 10.11 40.35 -2.30
C GLU A 677 11.10 40.21 -3.44
N LYS A 678 11.17 39.02 -4.05
CA LYS A 678 12.02 38.75 -5.22
C LYS A 678 11.67 39.62 -6.43
N SER A 679 10.42 40.05 -6.55
CA SER A 679 9.95 40.99 -7.59
C SER A 679 10.60 42.38 -7.49
N VAL A 680 11.00 42.78 -6.27
CA VAL A 680 11.59 44.10 -5.97
C VAL A 680 13.11 44.00 -5.82
N HIS A 681 13.59 42.95 -5.17
CA HIS A 681 15.00 42.71 -4.86
C HIS A 681 15.50 41.37 -5.44
N PRO A 682 15.49 41.21 -6.79
CA PRO A 682 15.91 39.96 -7.41
C PRO A 682 17.37 39.58 -7.12
N GLU A 683 18.23 40.56 -6.81
CA GLU A 683 19.64 40.37 -6.44
C GLU A 683 19.84 39.57 -5.15
N VAL A 684 18.84 39.56 -4.25
CA VAL A 684 18.90 38.83 -2.97
C VAL A 684 18.56 37.35 -3.14
N PHE A 685 17.83 36.98 -4.19
CA PHE A 685 17.33 35.63 -4.39
C PHE A 685 18.02 34.96 -5.56
N LEU A 686 18.66 33.82 -5.30
CA LEU A 686 19.19 33.00 -6.38
C LEU A 686 18.03 32.34 -7.15
N ASN A 687 18.29 32.04 -8.42
CA ASN A 687 17.33 31.34 -9.26
C ASN A 687 17.32 29.85 -8.87
N GLY A 688 16.22 29.40 -8.26
CA GLY A 688 16.08 28.05 -7.74
C GLY A 688 16.12 27.00 -8.85
N THR A 689 15.49 27.26 -9.98
CA THR A 689 15.50 26.38 -11.15
C THR A 689 16.91 26.20 -11.71
N ALA A 690 17.67 27.30 -11.82
CA ALA A 690 19.07 27.26 -12.23
C ALA A 690 19.93 26.50 -11.21
N HIS A 691 19.63 26.64 -9.91
CA HIS A 691 20.28 25.90 -8.84
C HIS A 691 19.98 24.38 -8.92
N LEU A 692 18.73 23.98 -9.17
CA LEU A 692 18.35 22.57 -9.35
C LEU A 692 18.96 21.95 -10.61
N ARG A 693 19.05 22.71 -11.71
CA ARG A 693 19.78 22.28 -12.92
C ARG A 693 21.25 22.10 -12.61
N SER A 694 21.82 23.05 -11.87
CA SER A 694 23.22 23.03 -11.48
C SER A 694 23.56 21.79 -10.65
N SER A 695 22.70 21.46 -9.68
CA SER A 695 22.88 20.33 -8.79
C SER A 695 22.49 18.98 -9.42
N GLY A 696 22.06 18.94 -10.68
CA GLY A 696 21.58 17.74 -11.35
C GLY A 696 20.28 17.17 -10.77
N GLU A 697 19.49 17.95 -10.04
CA GLU A 697 18.22 17.49 -9.45
C GLU A 697 17.10 17.39 -10.49
N ILE A 698 17.16 18.22 -11.53
CA ILE A 698 16.25 18.18 -12.67
C ILE A 698 17.02 18.01 -13.98
N SER A 699 16.33 17.45 -14.99
CA SER A 699 16.87 17.38 -16.34
C SER A 699 17.08 18.78 -16.91
N ILE A 700 18.19 18.96 -17.62
CA ILE A 700 18.46 20.18 -18.36
C ILE A 700 17.56 20.18 -19.59
N SER A 701 16.62 21.13 -19.63
CA SER A 701 15.70 21.32 -20.76
C SER A 701 15.39 22.81 -20.94
N PRO A 702 15.53 23.37 -22.16
CA PRO A 702 15.99 22.70 -23.38
C PRO A 702 17.48 22.35 -23.31
N LEU A 703 17.90 21.29 -24.03
CA LEU A 703 19.29 20.82 -24.07
C LEU A 703 20.29 21.90 -24.53
N THR A 704 19.80 22.92 -25.24
CA THR A 704 20.57 24.09 -25.69
C THR A 704 21.10 24.97 -24.56
N ASP A 705 20.59 24.79 -23.33
CA ASP A 705 21.03 25.53 -22.15
C ASP A 705 22.39 25.04 -21.60
N MET A 706 22.81 23.83 -21.98
CA MET A 706 24.13 23.29 -21.66
C MET A 706 25.17 23.81 -22.67
N LYS A 707 25.90 24.86 -22.30
CA LYS A 707 26.84 25.58 -23.16
C LYS A 707 28.23 25.53 -22.57
N GLY A 708 29.24 25.28 -23.39
CA GLY A 708 30.61 25.16 -22.92
C GLY A 708 31.54 24.55 -23.96
N THR A 709 32.71 24.14 -23.52
CA THR A 709 33.65 23.39 -24.36
C THR A 709 34.36 22.32 -23.53
N LEU A 710 34.57 21.15 -24.12
CA LEU A 710 35.43 20.10 -23.58
C LEU A 710 36.65 19.99 -24.50
N ARG A 711 37.86 20.05 -23.95
CA ARG A 711 39.11 19.83 -24.68
C ARG A 711 39.87 18.67 -24.07
N CYS A 712 40.49 17.85 -24.90
CA CYS A 712 41.40 16.80 -24.43
C CYS A 712 42.79 16.91 -25.03
N ALA A 713 43.79 16.63 -24.21
CA ALA A 713 45.19 16.52 -24.61
C ALA A 713 45.88 15.40 -23.82
N LEU A 714 46.94 14.82 -24.39
CA LEU A 714 47.83 13.95 -23.62
C LEU A 714 48.74 14.81 -22.73
N SER A 715 48.92 14.38 -21.48
CA SER A 715 49.87 14.99 -20.56
C SER A 715 51.29 15.01 -21.17
N PRO A 716 52.02 16.14 -21.06
CA PRO A 716 53.40 16.24 -21.55
C PRO A 716 54.37 15.34 -20.78
N GLU A 717 54.07 15.04 -19.51
CA GLU A 717 54.86 14.16 -18.65
C GLU A 717 54.16 12.82 -18.42
N ALA A 718 54.94 11.73 -18.40
CA ALA A 718 54.46 10.41 -18.01
C ALA A 718 54.24 10.37 -16.49
N SER A 719 53.15 9.73 -16.06
CA SER A 719 52.88 9.49 -14.63
C SER A 719 53.99 8.64 -13.98
N SER A 720 53.99 8.54 -12.65
CA SER A 720 54.91 7.70 -11.88
C SER A 720 54.86 6.21 -12.24
N SER A 721 53.85 5.76 -12.99
CA SER A 721 53.71 4.41 -13.56
C SER A 721 54.14 4.27 -15.03
N GLY A 722 54.75 5.30 -15.63
CA GLY A 722 55.29 5.26 -16.99
C GLY A 722 54.29 5.46 -18.14
N GLN A 723 53.00 5.68 -17.84
CA GLN A 723 51.97 5.97 -18.84
C GLN A 723 51.56 7.45 -18.81
N ARG A 724 51.22 8.03 -19.98
CA ARG A 724 50.66 9.39 -20.05
C ARG A 724 49.21 9.40 -19.58
N ASP A 725 48.76 10.51 -19.01
CA ASP A 725 47.35 10.72 -18.67
C ASP A 725 46.67 11.54 -19.78
N VAL A 726 45.35 11.38 -19.92
CA VAL A 726 44.55 12.32 -20.71
C VAL A 726 44.06 13.43 -19.79
N LEU A 727 44.38 14.67 -20.15
CA LEU A 727 43.89 15.88 -19.49
C LEU A 727 42.63 16.33 -20.21
N LEU A 728 41.55 16.54 -19.45
CA LEU A 728 40.26 17.03 -19.94
C LEU A 728 40.00 18.41 -19.34
N ASP A 729 39.96 19.45 -20.16
CA ASP A 729 39.60 20.81 -19.73
C ASP A 729 38.14 21.07 -20.11
N LEU A 730 37.28 21.12 -19.09
CA LEU A 730 35.85 21.37 -19.24
C LEU A 730 35.53 22.81 -18.82
N THR A 731 35.09 23.63 -19.78
CA THR A 731 34.73 25.03 -19.55
C THR A 731 33.21 25.19 -19.56
N ASN A 732 32.66 25.76 -18.48
CA ASN A 732 31.24 26.07 -18.38
C ASN A 732 30.96 27.46 -18.99
N ALA A 733 30.13 27.50 -20.03
CA ALA A 733 29.61 28.74 -20.63
C ALA A 733 28.08 28.85 -20.53
N SER A 734 27.45 28.00 -19.72
CA SER A 734 26.05 28.12 -19.33
C SER A 734 25.85 29.31 -18.39
N ASN A 735 24.59 29.69 -18.18
CA ASN A 735 24.19 30.71 -17.20
C ASN A 735 23.92 30.13 -15.80
N PHE A 736 24.37 28.91 -15.52
CA PHE A 736 24.24 28.22 -14.23
C PHE A 736 25.50 27.39 -13.95
N ASP A 737 25.80 27.14 -12.68
CA ASP A 737 26.96 26.34 -12.25
C ASP A 737 26.79 24.87 -12.67
N TRP A 738 27.86 24.11 -12.91
CA TRP A 738 27.79 22.66 -13.13
C TRP A 738 28.34 21.92 -11.93
N ASN A 739 27.47 21.23 -11.19
CA ASN A 739 27.91 20.35 -10.11
C ASN A 739 28.05 18.92 -10.64
N ILE A 740 29.29 18.52 -10.92
CA ILE A 740 29.64 17.25 -11.54
C ILE A 740 29.40 16.10 -10.57
N GLY A 741 28.64 15.09 -11.01
CA GLY A 741 28.32 13.90 -10.25
C GLY A 741 27.25 14.08 -9.16
N ALA A 742 26.56 15.22 -9.11
CA ALA A 742 25.51 15.51 -8.12
C ALA A 742 24.09 15.31 -8.68
N GLY A 743 23.15 14.95 -7.80
CA GLY A 743 21.72 14.92 -8.10
C GLY A 743 21.17 13.63 -8.71
N SER A 744 19.87 13.61 -9.01
CA SER A 744 19.17 12.48 -9.64
C SER A 744 19.54 12.29 -11.12
N TYR A 745 19.93 13.37 -11.78
CA TYR A 745 20.38 13.46 -13.17
C TYR A 745 21.80 14.03 -13.19
N PRO A 746 22.82 13.27 -12.73
CA PRO A 746 24.16 13.79 -12.58
C PRO A 746 24.79 14.16 -13.91
N ILE A 747 25.48 15.31 -13.90
CA ILE A 747 26.33 15.73 -15.02
C ILE A 747 27.67 15.01 -14.87
N GLY A 748 28.11 14.32 -15.92
CA GLY A 748 29.38 13.62 -15.96
C GLY A 748 30.02 13.67 -17.34
N ILE A 749 31.22 13.10 -17.46
CA ILE A 749 31.87 12.88 -18.74
C ILE A 749 31.92 11.37 -18.99
N GLY A 750 31.25 10.93 -20.05
CA GLY A 750 31.29 9.55 -20.52
C GLY A 750 32.35 9.34 -21.60
N LEU A 751 32.59 8.08 -21.92
CA LEU A 751 33.63 7.63 -22.85
C LEU A 751 33.06 6.67 -23.87
N HIS A 752 33.41 6.90 -25.13
CA HIS A 752 33.20 5.95 -26.21
C HIS A 752 34.54 5.64 -26.89
N LEU A 753 34.81 4.37 -27.16
CA LEU A 753 36.03 3.94 -27.86
C LEU A 753 35.68 3.49 -29.27
N TYR A 754 36.40 4.04 -30.24
CA TYR A 754 36.28 3.71 -31.66
C TYR A 754 37.65 3.28 -32.21
N ALA A 755 37.63 2.45 -33.24
CA ALA A 755 38.78 2.26 -34.11
C ALA A 755 39.02 3.54 -34.92
N THR A 756 40.22 3.69 -35.49
CA THR A 756 40.58 4.86 -36.30
C THR A 756 39.71 5.04 -37.54
N ASP A 757 39.13 3.95 -38.06
CA ASP A 757 38.17 3.93 -39.17
C ASP A 757 36.73 4.32 -38.75
N GLY A 758 36.48 4.55 -37.45
CA GLY A 758 35.18 4.93 -36.90
C GLY A 758 34.33 3.75 -36.41
N THR A 759 34.82 2.51 -36.49
CA THR A 759 34.09 1.33 -35.97
C THR A 759 33.99 1.40 -34.45
N PRO A 760 32.80 1.27 -33.83
CA PRO A 760 32.65 1.29 -32.38
C PRO A 760 33.29 0.04 -31.75
N LEU A 761 34.24 0.24 -30.83
CA LEU A 761 34.91 -0.84 -30.09
C LEU A 761 34.27 -1.06 -28.71
N ARG A 762 33.88 0.03 -28.04
CA ARG A 762 33.17 0.00 -26.75
C ARG A 762 32.24 1.20 -26.65
N GLY A 763 30.95 0.92 -26.51
CA GLY A 763 29.93 1.93 -26.20
C GLY A 763 29.99 2.39 -24.75
N ASP A 764 29.11 3.30 -24.37
CA ASP A 764 28.98 3.70 -22.96
C ASP A 764 28.56 2.49 -22.11
N ASP A 765 29.24 2.29 -20.99
CA ASP A 765 28.96 1.23 -20.02
C ASP A 765 28.50 1.78 -18.66
N GLY A 766 28.19 3.07 -18.60
CA GLY A 766 27.78 3.76 -17.39
C GLY A 766 28.95 4.27 -16.54
N THR A 767 30.21 4.01 -16.92
CA THR A 767 31.36 4.59 -16.23
C THR A 767 31.42 6.10 -16.50
N ARG A 768 31.54 6.89 -15.44
CA ARG A 768 31.66 8.35 -15.52
C ARG A 768 33.00 8.81 -14.98
N ILE A 769 33.57 9.81 -15.64
CA ILE A 769 34.71 10.56 -15.15
C ILE A 769 34.12 11.66 -14.26
N SER A 770 34.00 11.38 -12.96
CA SER A 770 33.41 12.27 -11.96
C SER A 770 34.26 12.36 -10.69
N THR A 771 33.94 13.30 -9.81
CA THR A 771 34.75 13.74 -8.67
C THR A 771 34.51 12.98 -7.35
N ALA A 772 33.66 11.95 -7.29
CA ALA A 772 33.34 11.27 -6.02
C ALA A 772 33.55 9.76 -6.10
N GLY A 773 34.41 9.25 -5.21
CA GLY A 773 34.69 7.83 -5.03
C GLY A 773 33.45 7.08 -4.52
N ASN A 774 32.97 6.13 -5.31
CA ASN A 774 32.41 4.84 -4.82
C ASN A 774 32.24 3.77 -5.91
N SER A 775 32.80 3.96 -7.11
CA SER A 775 32.82 2.94 -8.16
C SER A 775 34.07 3.06 -9.03
N GLY A 776 35.26 2.74 -8.50
CA GLY A 776 36.49 2.61 -9.31
C GLY A 776 36.91 3.85 -10.13
N GLY A 777 36.29 5.01 -9.92
CA GLY A 777 36.39 6.22 -10.73
C GLY A 777 37.66 7.05 -10.49
N PHE A 778 37.86 8.03 -11.37
CA PHE A 778 39.06 8.84 -11.56
C PHE A 778 39.17 9.95 -10.50
N VAL A 779 40.39 10.27 -10.05
CA VAL A 779 40.61 11.23 -8.94
C VAL A 779 40.91 12.62 -9.51
N PRO A 780 40.16 13.68 -9.14
CA PRO A 780 40.52 15.07 -9.45
C PRO A 780 41.69 15.56 -8.57
N ASN A 781 42.44 16.56 -9.03
CA ASN A 781 43.58 17.13 -8.31
C ASN A 781 43.19 17.91 -7.02
N SER A 782 41.91 18.22 -6.79
CA SER A 782 41.42 18.87 -5.56
C SER A 782 39.92 18.63 -5.34
N ALA A 783 39.46 18.78 -4.09
CA ALA A 783 38.05 18.66 -3.68
C ALA A 783 37.15 19.81 -4.22
N GLU A 784 37.74 20.86 -4.80
CA GLU A 784 37.02 22.02 -5.37
C GLU A 784 36.57 21.80 -6.83
N ALA A 785 36.96 20.69 -7.47
CA ALA A 785 36.70 20.43 -8.88
C ALA A 785 35.28 19.92 -9.21
N SER A 786 34.40 19.74 -8.21
CA SER A 786 33.02 19.28 -8.43
C SER A 786 32.09 20.39 -8.93
N LEU A 787 32.34 21.66 -8.59
CA LEU A 787 31.49 22.78 -8.98
C LEU A 787 32.19 23.69 -9.99
N ILE A 788 31.68 23.75 -11.23
CA ILE A 788 32.21 24.59 -12.31
C ILE A 788 31.28 25.79 -12.49
N LYS A 789 31.71 26.99 -12.05
CA LYS A 789 30.93 28.22 -12.22
C LYS A 789 30.91 28.71 -13.68
N PRO A 790 29.89 29.47 -14.13
CA PRO A 790 29.89 30.15 -15.41
C PRO A 790 31.20 30.90 -15.67
N GLY A 791 31.81 30.65 -16.83
CA GLY A 791 33.08 31.26 -17.25
C GLY A 791 34.33 30.61 -16.65
N SER A 792 34.21 29.58 -15.81
CA SER A 792 35.34 28.85 -15.25
C SER A 792 35.62 27.52 -15.98
N THR A 793 36.85 27.04 -15.87
CA THR A 793 37.31 25.79 -16.44
C THR A 793 37.77 24.86 -15.33
N ALA A 794 37.28 23.62 -15.33
CA ALA A 794 37.78 22.55 -14.47
C ALA A 794 38.58 21.55 -15.28
N GLN A 795 39.69 21.06 -14.70
CA GLN A 795 40.57 20.09 -15.33
C GLN A 795 40.41 18.71 -14.68
N PHE A 796 40.17 17.68 -15.49
CA PHE A 796 40.12 16.28 -15.07
C PHE A 796 41.32 15.52 -15.62
N ARG A 797 41.87 14.61 -14.83
CA ARG A 797 43.00 13.77 -15.21
C ARG A 797 42.56 12.31 -15.28
N VAL A 798 42.79 11.69 -16.43
CA VAL A 798 42.31 10.35 -16.76
C VAL A 798 43.50 9.46 -17.09
N PRO A 799 43.94 8.58 -16.17
CA PRO A 799 45.03 7.65 -16.46
C PRO A 799 44.63 6.68 -17.58
N LEU A 800 45.51 6.50 -18.57
CA LEU A 800 45.29 5.59 -19.70
C LEU A 800 45.01 4.14 -19.23
N SER A 801 45.60 3.71 -18.12
CA SER A 801 45.38 2.39 -17.52
C SER A 801 43.92 2.10 -17.18
N LYS A 802 43.15 3.12 -16.79
CA LYS A 802 41.73 2.97 -16.43
C LYS A 802 40.79 2.95 -17.63
N LEU A 803 41.29 3.22 -18.85
CA LEU A 803 40.50 3.07 -20.07
C LEU A 803 40.34 1.59 -20.48
N ASN A 804 41.04 0.66 -19.80
CA ASN A 804 41.04 -0.79 -20.08
C ASN A 804 41.28 -1.09 -21.58
N LEU A 805 42.26 -0.43 -22.19
CA LEU A 805 42.59 -0.61 -23.60
C LEU A 805 43.16 -2.01 -23.90
N ASN A 806 43.77 -2.65 -22.89
CA ASN A 806 44.42 -3.97 -23.03
C ASN A 806 43.44 -5.10 -23.34
N SER A 807 42.15 -4.97 -23.03
CA SER A 807 41.14 -5.99 -23.37
C SER A 807 40.61 -5.87 -24.81
N LEU A 808 41.12 -4.91 -25.60
CA LEU A 808 40.66 -4.58 -26.95
C LEU A 808 41.73 -4.95 -28.01
N GLU A 809 42.37 -6.12 -27.86
CA GLU A 809 43.51 -6.65 -28.67
C GLU A 809 43.32 -6.69 -30.20
N THR A 810 42.17 -6.27 -30.73
CA THR A 810 41.86 -6.27 -32.17
C THR A 810 42.21 -4.99 -32.92
N ALA A 811 42.60 -3.88 -32.27
CA ALA A 811 42.87 -2.62 -32.96
C ALA A 811 44.34 -2.51 -33.43
N GLN A 812 44.71 -3.16 -34.53
CA GLN A 812 46.03 -2.99 -35.18
C GLN A 812 46.32 -1.53 -35.61
N HIS A 813 45.35 -0.60 -35.53
CA HIS A 813 45.41 0.73 -36.18
C HIS A 813 45.17 1.91 -35.23
N GLY A 814 45.40 1.77 -33.92
CA GLY A 814 45.22 2.85 -32.95
C GLY A 814 43.75 3.06 -32.53
N ILE A 815 43.54 3.59 -31.33
CA ILE A 815 42.21 3.73 -30.71
C ILE A 815 41.86 5.22 -30.62
N ARG A 816 40.66 5.59 -31.07
CA ARG A 816 40.10 6.94 -30.87
C ARG A 816 39.22 6.92 -29.63
N ALA A 817 39.64 7.62 -28.58
CA ALA A 817 38.85 7.84 -27.38
C ALA A 817 38.04 9.13 -27.50
N ASN A 818 36.72 9.01 -27.50
CA ASN A 818 35.78 10.12 -27.53
C ASN A 818 35.22 10.37 -26.13
N PHE A 819 35.59 11.49 -25.53
CA PHE A 819 35.03 11.96 -24.27
C PHE A 819 33.88 12.90 -24.56
N GLN A 820 32.78 12.77 -23.82
CA GLN A 820 31.62 13.61 -24.05
C GLN A 820 30.84 13.84 -22.76
N VAL A 821 30.35 15.06 -22.57
CA VAL A 821 29.50 15.40 -21.42
C VAL A 821 28.12 14.75 -21.59
N VAL A 822 27.64 14.14 -20.51
CA VAL A 822 26.34 13.48 -20.42
C VAL A 822 25.65 13.92 -19.14
N GLN A 823 24.34 14.09 -19.19
CA GLN A 823 23.50 14.12 -18.01
C GLN A 823 22.75 12.79 -17.95
N ASP A 824 23.09 11.95 -16.96
CA ASP A 824 22.52 10.61 -16.85
C ASP A 824 21.00 10.66 -16.68
N GLY A 825 20.28 9.77 -17.38
CA GLY A 825 18.82 9.76 -17.41
C GLY A 825 18.18 10.89 -18.24
N ASN A 826 18.98 11.76 -18.88
CA ASN A 826 18.49 12.83 -19.76
C ASN A 826 19.08 12.75 -21.18
N ALA A 827 20.33 13.20 -21.38
CA ALA A 827 20.90 13.32 -22.72
C ALA A 827 22.44 13.43 -22.75
N TRP A 828 23.00 13.09 -23.91
CA TRP A 828 24.38 13.41 -24.28
C TRP A 828 24.45 14.76 -24.98
N PHE A 829 25.41 15.61 -24.60
CA PHE A 829 25.55 16.93 -25.19
C PHE A 829 26.56 16.87 -26.34
N ALA A 830 26.07 16.74 -27.57
CA ALA A 830 26.89 16.59 -28.79
C ALA A 830 27.96 17.67 -28.94
N ASN A 831 27.66 18.89 -28.49
CA ASN A 831 28.54 20.05 -28.63
C ASN A 831 29.63 20.11 -27.54
N LEU A 832 29.61 19.18 -26.58
CA LEU A 832 30.53 19.11 -25.43
C LEU A 832 31.30 17.80 -25.45
N GLY A 833 31.94 17.52 -26.58
CA GLY A 833 32.78 16.34 -26.77
C GLY A 833 34.17 16.70 -27.27
N CYS A 834 35.12 15.81 -27.02
CA CYS A 834 36.46 15.89 -27.58
C CYS A 834 36.97 14.48 -27.90
N SER A 835 37.88 14.38 -28.87
CA SER A 835 38.44 13.09 -29.30
C SER A 835 39.95 13.14 -29.26
N ILE A 836 40.57 12.05 -28.82
CA ILE A 836 42.02 11.88 -28.85
C ILE A 836 42.39 10.53 -29.47
N LEU A 837 43.45 10.53 -30.27
CA LEU A 837 44.03 9.32 -30.82
C LEU A 837 45.08 8.77 -29.85
N ILE A 838 44.89 7.53 -29.42
CA ILE A 838 45.79 6.78 -28.56
C ILE A 838 46.43 5.71 -29.43
N ASN A 839 47.69 5.94 -29.78
CA ASN A 839 48.51 4.96 -30.49
C ASN A 839 49.29 4.13 -29.47
N ASN A 840 49.55 2.86 -29.79
CA ASN A 840 50.36 1.96 -28.96
C ASN A 840 51.76 2.51 -28.68
#